data_AF-A0A0G4HCU9-F1
#
_entry.id   AF-A0A0G4HCU9-F1
#
_cell.length_a   1.000
_cell.length_b   1.000
_cell.length_c   1.000
_cell.angle_alpha   90.00
_cell.angle_beta   90.00
_cell.angle_gamma   90.00
#
_symmetry.space_group_name_H-M   'P 1'
#
loop_
_entity.id
_entity.type
_entity.pdbx_description
1 polymer ?
#
loop_
_entity_poly.entity_id
_entity_poly.type
_entity_poly.pdbx_seq_one_letter_code
_entity_poly.pdbx_strand_id
1 'polypeptide(L)'
;MTLSEHQQQGTEGCRNGDAATGPYARMGTCLAALRSLAGLLCAALGAFSFALMSLTAEIASPHLGSAFLLMIVRGVVQIVLSVSVFYGNRLLFKGKGQGGREDDGGILGPRDARFWLYIGRGLIGGTSAVAYLFVLTQLPLGDASALNSSGTLVAAALGWFWLRERWHWLNWVAGVATVVGAFIIARPSFLAPVLGPVGLVPSDLDAQDDPMMSRPLAVVFGLFAAVASATGLAVIRKFRHVAFPVTVFVHSVASGGIALLILVCWDRMRPSVEDLKGIPLGVGWGFAVLTGVLGFSMQCLYTLALVFEQAGPSLFAMTLDTPISFVLQALVLGTSLGTGSLVGGALIVASVLLLLATKLYCVQPPGPVSESGERGQQKGEEGDEGGLEMTEEGRRTVVEEGGRGLSVCEDEEEQEQEGEEEERPSSPVEENRGHSAIQSPPTPSLSGIQRGEEPEGRAAMLKGDVLEERQLQGTAWRRRRAGRGEFEVEEDSFIIDEVEVGRPHSVSRQLTQDTETPSLFHHNHQEQPPLLSSFNFFETVREETLRGPRVTNLLPHFEAIAAGLSQLPSTDPTPSPDFLRSDPDYEAYYRVFKDNFGVFYKHLCASIPFFLEEQIRLGVAISRLALAAPVSVSLSDGPFTYYETSAADGTQGRSLGEYGDGRIQALTDSPNPANRDTFRRLCCHSRSRMHVGPWCDVTPEFLSRHADMHVFSSGFDLIFENTTFQMYGPKRGDQIAYVKRVMKPGGLLILSEKLLADCETYSRQEEVKNRLFKSRYLSTKAIDEKKTQILGDMERCQVDLGTLVGALRSHFNHAYLIWNSTNFYEVVASDDKHRLDLFVSFLGPLYVPPPFLFEETPVRPLF
;
A
#
# COMPACT_ATOMS: atom_id res chain seq x y z
N MET A 1 -22.10 3.70 -15.63
CA MET A 1 -21.01 4.70 -15.70
C MET A 1 -20.83 5.27 -14.30
N THR A 2 -19.79 4.93 -13.55
CA THR A 2 -18.38 5.36 -13.70
C THR A 2 -18.18 6.87 -13.54
N LEU A 3 -18.11 7.35 -12.28
CA LEU A 3 -17.02 8.22 -11.80
C LEU A 3 -17.24 8.59 -10.33
N SER A 4 -16.16 8.50 -9.54
CA SER A 4 -15.91 9.26 -8.30
C SER A 4 -16.83 8.95 -7.09
N GLU A 5 -16.43 9.11 -5.82
CA GLU A 5 -15.19 9.62 -5.22
C GLU A 5 -14.64 8.57 -4.20
N HIS A 6 -13.35 8.24 -4.18
CA HIS A 6 -12.26 9.02 -3.56
C HIS A 6 -12.56 9.47 -2.11
N GLN A 7 -12.00 8.78 -1.13
CA GLN A 7 -10.59 8.89 -0.67
C GLN A 7 -10.43 9.95 0.42
N GLN A 8 -10.37 9.42 1.64
CA GLN A 8 -10.20 10.06 2.93
C GLN A 8 -10.19 8.85 3.92
N GLN A 9 -9.31 8.62 4.92
CA GLN A 9 -8.23 9.37 5.58
C GLN A 9 -6.83 9.23 4.95
N GLY A 10 -5.95 10.18 5.24
CA GLY A 10 -4.51 10.10 5.08
C GLY A 10 -3.76 10.83 6.21
N THR A 11 -3.86 10.31 7.45
CA THR A 11 -2.99 10.52 8.65
C THR A 11 -3.50 11.42 9.82
N GLU A 12 -3.39 10.92 11.07
CA GLU A 12 -3.40 11.76 12.28
C GLU A 12 -2.49 11.21 13.42
N GLY A 13 -1.82 12.09 14.20
CA GLY A 13 -1.10 11.79 15.46
C GLY A 13 0.24 11.01 15.47
N CYS A 14 1.40 11.69 15.51
CA CYS A 14 2.67 11.07 15.92
C CYS A 14 3.13 11.62 17.27
N ARG A 15 3.02 10.83 18.35
CA ARG A 15 3.52 11.01 19.74
C ARG A 15 2.96 9.82 20.57
N ASN A 16 3.63 9.19 21.53
CA ASN A 16 4.93 9.42 22.21
C ASN A 16 5.86 8.19 22.03
N GLY A 17 7.18 8.28 22.29
CA GLY A 17 7.84 7.72 23.49
C GLY A 17 8.03 6.18 23.39
N ASP A 18 9.22 5.56 23.38
CA ASP A 18 10.51 5.94 23.98
C ASP A 18 11.75 5.57 23.13
N ALA A 19 12.94 5.94 23.63
CA ALA A 19 14.20 5.94 22.88
C ALA A 19 14.99 4.62 22.91
N ALA A 20 15.55 4.22 21.76
CA ALA A 20 16.58 3.17 21.65
C ALA A 20 17.82 3.70 20.87
N THR A 21 18.95 3.80 21.56
CA THR A 21 20.12 4.60 21.14
C THR A 21 21.23 3.79 20.46
N GLY A 22 20.96 3.25 19.26
CA GLY A 22 21.96 2.54 18.43
C GLY A 22 22.55 3.36 17.27
N PRO A 23 23.78 3.07 16.79
CA PRO A 23 24.39 3.79 15.66
C PRO A 23 23.63 3.62 14.34
N TYR A 24 22.93 2.50 14.12
CA TYR A 24 22.04 2.33 12.97
C TYR A 24 20.69 3.07 13.12
N ALA A 25 20.18 3.23 14.34
CA ALA A 25 19.02 4.09 14.60
C ALA A 25 19.35 5.55 14.25
N ARG A 26 20.59 6.01 14.52
CA ARG A 26 21.10 7.31 14.06
C ARG A 26 21.15 7.44 12.55
N MET A 27 21.44 6.37 11.79
CA MET A 27 21.50 6.45 10.33
C MET A 27 20.12 6.39 9.67
N GLY A 28 19.17 5.67 10.25
CA GLY A 28 17.75 5.68 9.82
C GLY A 28 17.06 7.02 10.11
N THR A 29 17.22 7.58 11.31
CA THR A 29 16.74 8.94 11.60
C THR A 29 17.49 9.98 10.77
N CYS A 30 18.79 9.80 10.50
CA CYS A 30 19.52 10.67 9.58
C CYS A 30 18.95 10.60 8.15
N LEU A 31 18.66 9.42 7.59
CA LEU A 31 18.09 9.32 6.23
C LEU A 31 16.66 9.87 6.13
N ALA A 32 15.81 9.64 7.14
CA ALA A 32 14.48 10.25 7.21
C ALA A 32 14.58 11.78 7.35
N ALA A 33 15.46 12.27 8.23
CA ALA A 33 15.76 13.69 8.39
C ALA A 33 16.38 14.29 7.12
N LEU A 34 17.22 13.56 6.37
CA LEU A 34 17.84 14.00 5.12
C LEU A 34 16.81 14.11 3.99
N ARG A 35 15.88 13.15 3.86
CA ARG A 35 14.77 13.28 2.89
C ARG A 35 13.86 14.46 3.26
N SER A 36 13.56 14.60 4.55
CA SER A 36 12.73 15.67 5.09
C SER A 36 13.39 17.06 4.94
N LEU A 37 14.70 17.14 5.18
CA LEU A 37 15.55 18.31 4.97
C LEU A 37 15.71 18.62 3.48
N ALA A 38 15.80 17.61 2.62
CA ALA A 38 15.80 17.80 1.16
C ALA A 38 14.48 18.38 0.67
N GLY A 39 13.33 17.96 1.22
CA GLY A 39 12.04 18.59 0.94
C GLY A 39 11.99 20.07 1.35
N LEU A 40 12.47 20.40 2.56
CA LEU A 40 12.58 21.78 3.03
C LEU A 40 13.59 22.62 2.21
N LEU A 41 14.71 22.02 1.79
CA LEU A 41 15.70 22.66 0.94
C LEU A 41 15.14 22.91 -0.47
N CYS A 42 14.39 21.96 -1.04
CA CYS A 42 13.65 22.17 -2.28
C CYS A 42 12.60 23.30 -2.14
N ALA A 43 11.92 23.41 -1.01
CA ALA A 43 10.99 24.52 -0.75
C ALA A 43 11.73 25.87 -0.72
N ALA A 44 12.83 25.98 0.03
CA ALA A 44 13.62 27.20 0.14
C ALA A 44 14.30 27.62 -1.19
N LEU A 45 14.86 26.66 -1.94
CA LEU A 45 15.41 26.92 -3.28
C LEU A 45 14.31 27.28 -4.28
N GLY A 46 13.14 26.65 -4.18
CA GLY A 46 11.96 27.01 -4.96
C GLY A 46 11.48 28.44 -4.65
N ALA A 47 11.54 28.85 -3.39
CA ALA A 47 11.16 30.18 -2.91
C ALA A 47 12.12 31.27 -3.42
N PHE A 48 13.43 30.99 -3.41
CA PHE A 48 14.42 31.84 -4.07
C PHE A 48 14.16 31.93 -5.59
N SER A 49 13.87 30.79 -6.24
CA SER A 49 13.54 30.75 -7.67
C SER A 49 12.21 31.46 -7.99
N PHE A 50 11.26 31.50 -7.06
CA PHE A 50 10.01 32.26 -7.16
C PHE A 50 10.27 33.75 -7.11
N ALA A 51 10.97 34.22 -6.06
CA ALA A 51 11.29 35.64 -5.88
C ALA A 51 12.10 36.19 -7.06
N LEU A 52 13.07 35.43 -7.57
CA LEU A 52 13.83 35.83 -8.75
C LEU A 52 12.97 35.82 -10.03
N MET A 53 12.04 34.87 -10.19
CA MET A 53 11.07 34.86 -11.30
C MET A 53 10.17 36.10 -11.26
N SER A 54 9.71 36.52 -10.08
CA SER A 54 8.87 37.70 -9.94
C SER A 54 9.65 38.99 -10.18
N LEU A 55 10.89 39.11 -9.69
CA LEU A 55 11.77 40.24 -10.04
C LEU A 55 12.00 40.34 -11.56
N THR A 56 12.30 39.23 -12.25
CA THR A 56 12.49 39.27 -13.71
C THR A 56 11.20 39.57 -14.47
N ALA A 57 10.04 39.19 -13.90
CA ALA A 57 8.74 39.54 -14.46
C ALA A 57 8.44 41.04 -14.34
N GLU A 58 8.72 41.63 -13.18
CA GLU A 58 8.57 43.06 -12.89
C GLU A 58 9.49 43.91 -13.79
N ILE A 59 10.75 43.52 -13.97
CA ILE A 59 11.68 44.21 -14.90
C ILE A 59 11.21 44.09 -16.36
N ALA A 60 10.68 42.94 -16.78
CA ALA A 60 10.23 42.73 -18.16
C ALA A 60 8.88 43.42 -18.48
N SER A 61 7.99 43.56 -17.49
CA SER A 61 6.60 43.97 -17.69
C SER A 61 6.45 45.37 -18.33
N PRO A 62 7.14 46.44 -17.85
CA PRO A 62 7.09 47.77 -18.49
C PRO A 62 7.55 47.77 -19.95
N HIS A 63 8.48 46.90 -20.33
CA HIS A 63 8.97 46.78 -21.70
C HIS A 63 8.05 45.95 -22.61
N LEU A 64 7.25 45.04 -22.06
CA LEU A 64 6.28 44.22 -22.80
C LEU A 64 4.92 44.91 -22.95
N GLY A 65 4.60 45.88 -22.10
CA GLY A 65 3.31 46.59 -22.08
C GLY A 65 2.10 45.72 -21.69
N SER A 66 2.30 44.43 -21.40
CA SER A 66 1.21 43.50 -21.10
C SER A 66 1.67 42.30 -20.26
N ALA A 67 1.15 42.18 -19.04
CA ALA A 67 1.36 41.02 -18.17
C ALA A 67 0.88 39.70 -18.79
N PHE A 68 -0.14 39.75 -19.66
CA PHE A 68 -0.66 38.58 -20.36
C PHE A 68 0.30 38.10 -21.44
N LEU A 69 0.96 39.01 -22.18
CA LEU A 69 2.03 38.66 -23.11
C LEU A 69 3.20 37.97 -22.37
N LEU A 70 3.62 38.54 -21.23
CA LEU A 70 4.64 37.93 -20.37
C LEU A 70 4.25 36.50 -19.93
N MET A 71 2.99 36.29 -19.54
CA MET A 71 2.50 34.95 -19.17
C MET A 71 2.52 33.98 -20.36
N ILE A 72 2.19 34.42 -21.57
CA ILE A 72 2.27 33.58 -22.78
C ILE A 72 3.72 33.15 -23.03
N VAL A 73 4.68 34.08 -22.98
CA VAL A 73 6.12 33.77 -23.13
C VAL A 73 6.59 32.78 -22.07
N ARG A 74 6.26 33.04 -20.79
CA ARG A 74 6.54 32.15 -19.66
C ARG A 74 5.95 30.75 -19.89
N GLY A 75 4.69 30.68 -20.32
CA GLY A 75 3.99 29.43 -20.61
C GLY A 75 4.66 28.62 -21.73
N VAL A 76 5.00 29.26 -22.85
CA VAL A 76 5.70 28.61 -23.97
C VAL A 76 7.05 28.04 -23.53
N VAL A 77 7.88 28.82 -22.81
CA VAL A 77 9.18 28.36 -22.30
C VAL A 77 9.00 27.17 -21.34
N GLN A 78 8.04 27.25 -20.41
CA GLN A 78 7.76 26.15 -19.49
C GLN A 78 7.24 24.89 -20.20
N ILE A 79 6.42 25.03 -21.25
CA ILE A 79 5.94 23.89 -22.07
C ILE A 79 7.11 23.21 -22.75
N VAL A 80 7.99 23.97 -23.42
CA VAL A 80 9.17 23.43 -24.11
C VAL A 80 10.07 22.69 -23.11
N LEU A 81 10.39 23.30 -21.97
CA LEU A 81 11.20 22.66 -20.92
C LEU A 81 10.54 21.41 -20.34
N SER A 82 9.22 21.43 -20.10
CA SER A 82 8.48 20.28 -19.58
C SER A 82 8.51 19.10 -20.54
N VAL A 83 8.27 19.36 -21.84
CA VAL A 83 8.37 18.37 -22.92
C VAL A 83 9.79 17.81 -23.01
N SER A 84 10.80 18.69 -23.05
CA SER A 84 12.22 18.30 -23.15
C SER A 84 12.68 17.44 -21.97
N VAL A 85 12.31 17.79 -20.73
CA VAL A 85 12.66 16.99 -19.54
C VAL A 85 11.89 15.67 -19.51
N PHE A 86 10.60 15.66 -19.87
CA PHE A 86 9.79 14.44 -19.89
C PHE A 86 10.33 13.39 -20.87
N TYR A 87 10.58 13.79 -22.13
CA TYR A 87 11.13 12.89 -23.14
C TYR A 87 12.62 12.62 -22.94
N GLY A 88 13.41 13.61 -22.48
CA GLY A 88 14.83 13.44 -22.15
C GLY A 88 15.05 12.36 -21.09
N ASN A 89 14.27 12.37 -20.01
CA ASN A 89 14.30 11.31 -19.00
C ASN A 89 13.94 9.94 -19.60
N ARG A 90 12.86 9.85 -20.40
CA ARG A 90 12.47 8.59 -21.07
C ARG A 90 13.50 8.09 -22.09
N LEU A 91 14.30 8.96 -22.72
CA LEU A 91 15.38 8.59 -23.63
C LEU A 91 16.63 8.12 -22.87
N LEU A 92 17.04 8.83 -21.80
CA LEU A 92 18.24 8.49 -21.02
C LEU A 92 18.10 7.20 -20.21
N PHE A 93 16.88 6.88 -19.74
CA PHE A 93 16.64 5.67 -18.93
C PHE A 93 16.02 4.49 -19.71
N LYS A 94 15.85 4.64 -21.03
CA LYS A 94 15.20 3.64 -21.92
C LYS A 94 15.85 2.24 -21.90
N GLY A 95 17.13 2.14 -21.55
CA GLY A 95 17.89 0.89 -21.45
C GLY A 95 17.98 0.27 -20.04
N LYS A 96 17.32 0.84 -19.02
CA LYS A 96 17.39 0.37 -17.62
C LYS A 96 16.04 -0.15 -17.09
N GLY A 97 15.30 -0.90 -17.91
CA GLY A 97 14.00 -1.48 -17.53
C GLY A 97 12.85 -0.47 -17.34
N GLN A 98 13.13 0.84 -17.40
CA GLN A 98 12.12 1.90 -17.38
C GLN A 98 11.56 2.16 -18.80
N GLY A 99 11.19 1.09 -19.50
CA GLY A 99 10.25 1.19 -20.62
C GLY A 99 8.91 1.65 -20.05
N GLY A 100 8.40 2.79 -20.54
CA GLY A 100 7.24 3.43 -19.92
C GLY A 100 6.02 2.51 -19.90
N ARG A 101 5.36 2.42 -18.74
CA ARG A 101 4.02 1.83 -18.57
C ARG A 101 3.10 2.38 -19.64
N GLU A 102 2.35 1.51 -20.33
CA GLU A 102 1.33 1.94 -21.29
C GLU A 102 0.22 2.78 -20.61
N ASP A 103 -0.01 2.56 -19.31
CA ASP A 103 -0.96 3.31 -18.48
C ASP A 103 -0.44 4.61 -17.84
N ASP A 104 0.84 5.00 -18.02
CA ASP A 104 1.37 6.27 -17.49
C ASP A 104 0.62 7.51 -18.03
N GLY A 105 -0.15 7.35 -19.11
CA GLY A 105 -0.93 8.41 -19.76
C GLY A 105 -0.09 9.46 -20.49
N GLY A 106 1.24 9.31 -20.52
CA GLY A 106 2.19 10.18 -21.21
C GLY A 106 2.30 11.56 -20.57
N ILE A 107 2.63 12.57 -21.39
CA ILE A 107 2.72 13.97 -20.92
C ILE A 107 1.36 14.55 -20.47
N LEU A 108 0.26 13.87 -20.80
CA LEU A 108 -1.11 14.21 -20.41
C LEU A 108 -1.50 13.66 -19.02
N GLY A 109 -0.63 12.88 -18.39
CA GLY A 109 -0.84 12.27 -17.07
C GLY A 109 -1.79 11.06 -17.07
N PRO A 110 -1.75 10.27 -15.98
CA PRO A 110 -2.51 9.04 -15.82
C PRO A 110 -4.01 9.34 -15.69
N ARG A 111 -4.86 8.42 -16.19
CA ARG A 111 -6.28 8.69 -16.49
C ARG A 111 -7.11 9.08 -15.27
N ASP A 112 -6.81 8.50 -14.11
CA ASP A 112 -7.42 8.76 -12.81
C ASP A 112 -7.18 10.20 -12.31
N ALA A 113 -5.96 10.72 -12.49
CA ALA A 113 -5.58 12.05 -12.04
C ALA A 113 -6.08 13.18 -12.97
N ARG A 114 -6.47 12.88 -14.22
CA ARG A 114 -6.73 13.89 -15.27
C ARG A 114 -7.70 14.97 -14.85
N PHE A 115 -8.84 14.62 -14.25
CA PHE A 115 -9.84 15.63 -13.85
C PHE A 115 -9.23 16.69 -12.93
N TRP A 116 -8.56 16.26 -11.86
CA TRP A 116 -7.92 17.17 -10.91
C TRP A 116 -6.68 17.87 -11.47
N LEU A 117 -5.92 17.21 -12.34
CA LEU A 117 -4.80 17.82 -13.07
C LEU A 117 -5.26 18.97 -13.99
N TYR A 118 -6.29 18.76 -14.82
CA TYR A 118 -6.76 19.79 -15.76
C TYR A 118 -7.61 20.87 -15.09
N ILE A 119 -8.52 20.52 -14.17
CA ILE A 119 -9.41 21.50 -13.52
C ILE A 119 -8.70 22.18 -12.34
N GLY A 120 -8.22 21.41 -11.36
CA GLY A 120 -7.64 21.97 -10.13
C GLY A 120 -6.24 22.56 -10.33
N ARG A 121 -5.32 21.81 -10.94
CA ARG A 121 -3.94 22.28 -11.18
C ARG A 121 -3.81 23.17 -12.43
N GLY A 122 -4.48 22.78 -13.51
CA GLY A 122 -4.52 23.48 -14.79
C GLY A 122 -5.33 24.77 -14.72
N LEU A 123 -6.66 24.68 -14.73
CA LEU A 123 -7.56 25.82 -14.83
C LEU A 123 -7.53 26.73 -13.58
N ILE A 124 -7.79 26.20 -12.39
CA ILE A 124 -7.83 27.01 -11.14
C ILE A 124 -6.42 27.50 -10.80
N GLY A 125 -5.42 26.60 -10.74
CA GLY A 125 -4.02 26.98 -10.50
C GLY A 125 -3.45 27.90 -11.58
N GLY A 126 -3.79 27.70 -12.86
CA GLY A 126 -3.36 28.57 -13.95
C GLY A 126 -4.01 29.96 -13.89
N THR A 127 -5.29 30.04 -13.51
CA THR A 127 -5.99 31.32 -13.24
C THR A 127 -5.31 32.08 -12.11
N SER A 128 -4.95 31.39 -11.02
CA SER A 128 -4.13 31.96 -9.94
C SER A 128 -2.81 32.53 -10.45
N ALA A 129 -2.07 31.81 -11.29
CA ALA A 129 -0.81 32.29 -11.83
C ALA A 129 -0.97 33.54 -12.72
N VAL A 130 -2.03 33.59 -13.54
CA VAL A 130 -2.36 34.77 -14.36
C VAL A 130 -2.72 35.96 -13.47
N ALA A 131 -3.57 35.74 -12.45
CA ALA A 131 -3.95 36.76 -11.50
C ALA A 131 -2.74 37.26 -10.69
N TYR A 132 -1.81 36.41 -10.27
CA TYR A 132 -0.59 36.80 -9.57
C TYR A 132 0.32 37.69 -10.44
N LEU A 133 0.62 37.31 -11.69
CA LEU A 133 1.41 38.18 -12.59
C LEU A 133 0.69 39.48 -12.92
N PHE A 134 -0.64 39.51 -12.93
CA PHE A 134 -1.40 40.74 -13.07
C PHE A 134 -1.28 41.62 -11.81
N VAL A 135 -1.45 41.05 -10.60
CA VAL A 135 -1.26 41.78 -9.33
C VAL A 135 0.16 42.35 -9.18
N LEU A 136 1.18 41.65 -9.70
CA LEU A 136 2.56 42.13 -9.76
C LEU A 136 2.75 43.40 -10.64
N THR A 137 1.75 43.78 -11.43
CA THR A 137 1.73 45.07 -12.16
C THR A 137 0.88 46.16 -11.48
N GLN A 138 0.26 45.84 -10.35
CA GLN A 138 -0.65 46.72 -9.60
C GLN A 138 -0.17 47.00 -8.18
N LEU A 139 0.78 46.20 -7.68
CA LEU A 139 1.40 46.29 -6.36
C LEU A 139 2.90 45.99 -6.50
N PRO A 140 3.76 46.60 -5.66
CA PRO A 140 5.18 46.25 -5.59
C PRO A 140 5.40 44.75 -5.36
N LEU A 141 6.50 44.21 -5.90
CA LEU A 141 6.90 42.81 -5.79
C LEU A 141 6.74 42.19 -4.40
N GLY A 142 7.22 42.87 -3.35
CA GLY A 142 7.12 42.40 -1.98
C GLY A 142 5.67 42.29 -1.47
N ASP A 143 4.81 43.26 -1.80
CA ASP A 143 3.38 43.25 -1.46
C ASP A 143 2.65 42.12 -2.19
N ALA A 144 2.93 41.94 -3.49
CA ALA A 144 2.33 40.89 -4.30
C ALA A 144 2.73 39.48 -3.79
N SER A 145 4.01 39.26 -3.47
CA SER A 145 4.49 38.00 -2.86
C SER A 145 3.90 37.78 -1.46
N ALA A 146 3.82 38.82 -0.62
CA ALA A 146 3.20 38.72 0.70
C ALA A 146 1.72 38.29 0.62
N LEU A 147 0.93 38.86 -0.29
CA LEU A 147 -0.44 38.42 -0.52
C LEU A 147 -0.53 36.97 -1.00
N ASN A 148 0.37 36.54 -1.88
CA ASN A 148 0.44 35.14 -2.30
C ASN A 148 0.76 34.19 -1.13
N SER A 149 1.60 34.62 -0.17
CA SER A 149 1.96 33.84 1.02
C SER A 149 0.77 33.45 1.90
N SER A 150 -0.31 34.26 1.93
CA SER A 150 -1.51 33.94 2.74
C SER A 150 -2.24 32.69 2.25
N GLY A 151 -2.05 32.30 0.98
CA GLY A 151 -2.58 31.06 0.40
C GLY A 151 -1.99 29.79 1.02
N THR A 152 -0.84 29.87 1.70
CA THR A 152 -0.17 28.71 2.28
C THR A 152 -0.92 28.12 3.48
N LEU A 153 -1.56 28.95 4.31
CA LEU A 153 -2.47 28.46 5.36
C LEU A 153 -3.67 27.73 4.77
N VAL A 154 -4.24 28.25 3.69
CA VAL A 154 -5.37 27.62 2.98
C VAL A 154 -4.92 26.30 2.34
N ALA A 155 -3.75 26.25 1.73
CA ALA A 155 -3.18 25.04 1.12
C ALA A 155 -2.89 23.96 2.17
N ALA A 156 -2.39 24.37 3.34
CA ALA A 156 -2.13 23.49 4.46
C ALA A 156 -3.45 22.98 5.08
N ALA A 157 -4.46 23.84 5.24
CA ALA A 157 -5.80 23.45 5.68
C ALA A 157 -6.49 22.50 4.68
N LEU A 158 -6.31 22.69 3.37
CA LEU A 158 -6.73 21.70 2.35
C LEU A 158 -5.97 20.38 2.48
N GLY A 159 -4.69 20.41 2.86
CA GLY A 159 -3.95 19.20 3.25
C GLY A 159 -4.59 18.47 4.43
N TRP A 160 -4.98 19.20 5.49
CA TRP A 160 -5.67 18.62 6.65
C TRP A 160 -7.11 18.17 6.34
N PHE A 161 -7.88 18.86 5.50
CA PHE A 161 -9.27 18.49 5.24
C PHE A 161 -9.41 17.45 4.10
N TRP A 162 -8.71 17.65 2.98
CA TRP A 162 -8.89 16.87 1.76
C TRP A 162 -7.93 15.69 1.66
N LEU A 163 -6.67 15.87 2.04
CA LEU A 163 -5.70 14.77 2.16
C LEU A 163 -5.76 14.10 3.54
N ARG A 164 -6.46 14.73 4.49
CA ARG A 164 -6.64 14.28 5.87
C ARG A 164 -5.30 14.10 6.61
N GLU A 165 -4.34 15.03 6.41
CA GLU A 165 -2.96 14.99 6.96
C GLU A 165 -2.83 15.35 8.46
N ARG A 166 -1.83 14.76 9.16
CA ARG A 166 -1.58 15.01 10.61
C ARG A 166 -1.39 16.51 10.88
N TRP A 167 -2.36 17.16 11.52
CA TRP A 167 -2.27 18.59 11.82
C TRP A 167 -1.75 18.84 13.23
N HIS A 168 -0.59 19.49 13.35
CA HIS A 168 -0.09 19.98 14.64
C HIS A 168 -0.56 21.42 14.86
N TRP A 169 -1.06 21.75 16.05
CA TRP A 169 -1.64 23.07 16.36
C TRP A 169 -0.68 24.25 16.12
N LEU A 170 0.63 24.04 16.18
CA LEU A 170 1.63 25.07 15.82
C LEU A 170 1.55 25.51 14.34
N ASN A 171 0.98 24.68 13.45
CA ASN A 171 0.66 25.08 12.08
C ASN A 171 -0.41 26.19 12.04
N TRP A 172 -1.34 26.23 13.01
CA TRP A 172 -2.27 27.37 13.15
C TRP A 172 -1.55 28.63 13.63
N VAL A 173 -0.64 28.52 14.60
CA VAL A 173 0.13 29.68 15.10
C VAL A 173 1.00 30.28 13.99
N ALA A 174 1.78 29.44 13.29
CA ALA A 174 2.58 29.86 12.14
C ALA A 174 1.71 30.34 10.96
N GLY A 175 0.55 29.72 10.75
CA GLY A 175 -0.45 30.13 9.77
C GLY A 175 -0.97 31.53 10.00
N VAL A 176 -1.51 31.79 11.19
CA VAL A 176 -2.03 33.10 11.58
C VAL A 176 -0.92 34.14 11.58
N ALA A 177 0.28 33.83 12.10
CA ALA A 177 1.42 34.75 12.07
C ALA A 177 1.88 35.08 10.64
N THR A 178 1.86 34.12 9.72
CA THR A 178 2.14 34.35 8.28
C THR A 178 1.09 35.27 7.65
N VAL A 179 -0.20 35.01 7.88
CA VAL A 179 -1.31 35.84 7.35
C VAL A 179 -1.30 37.25 7.95
N VAL A 180 -1.01 37.39 9.25
CA VAL A 180 -0.87 38.69 9.91
C VAL A 180 0.36 39.45 9.36
N GLY A 181 1.50 38.78 9.19
CA GLY A 181 2.67 39.37 8.55
C GLY A 181 2.38 39.86 7.13
N ALA A 182 1.70 39.04 6.33
CA ALA A 182 1.25 39.38 4.98
C ALA A 182 0.30 40.60 4.96
N PHE A 183 -0.63 40.72 5.92
CA PHE A 183 -1.53 41.87 6.01
C PHE A 183 -0.88 43.14 6.58
N ILE A 184 0.14 43.02 7.44
CA ILE A 184 0.95 44.17 7.87
C ILE A 184 1.74 44.73 6.68
N ILE A 185 2.28 43.86 5.83
CA ILE A 185 2.93 44.22 4.56
C ILE A 185 1.93 44.88 3.61
N ALA A 186 0.93 44.13 3.13
CA ALA A 186 0.05 44.57 2.04
C ALA A 186 -0.92 45.69 2.44
N ARG A 187 -1.03 45.96 3.75
CA ARG A 187 -1.75 47.05 4.41
C ARG A 187 -3.10 47.37 3.73
N PRO A 188 -4.08 46.43 3.74
CA PRO A 188 -5.41 46.71 3.22
C PRO A 188 -6.03 47.93 3.92
N SER A 189 -6.85 48.69 3.19
CA SER A 189 -7.39 49.98 3.64
C SER A 189 -8.09 49.96 5.00
N PHE A 190 -8.73 48.84 5.37
CA PHE A 190 -9.39 48.68 6.67
C PHE A 190 -8.42 48.56 7.86
N LEU A 191 -7.15 48.17 7.63
CA LEU A 191 -6.11 48.15 8.68
C LEU A 191 -5.33 49.46 8.78
N ALA A 192 -5.46 50.37 7.82
CA ALA A 192 -4.75 51.64 7.84
C ALA A 192 -4.96 52.48 9.13
N PRO A 193 -6.18 52.55 9.73
CA PRO A 193 -6.42 53.26 10.99
C PRO A 193 -5.76 52.59 12.22
N VAL A 194 -5.50 51.28 12.16
CA VAL A 194 -4.88 50.52 13.27
C VAL A 194 -3.35 50.55 13.16
N LEU A 195 -2.82 50.39 11.94
CA LEU A 195 -1.37 50.30 11.70
C LEU A 195 -0.68 51.68 11.70
N GLY A 196 -1.41 52.75 11.33
CA GLY A 196 -0.88 54.12 11.32
C GLY A 196 -0.37 54.61 12.69
N PRO A 197 -1.19 54.55 13.75
CA PRO A 197 -0.78 54.95 15.10
C PRO A 197 0.38 54.13 15.70
N VAL A 198 0.64 52.93 15.18
CA VAL A 198 1.70 52.02 15.64
C VAL A 198 3.05 52.31 14.94
N GLY A 199 3.11 53.30 14.04
CA GLY A 199 4.34 53.66 13.33
C GLY A 199 4.73 52.68 12.21
N LEU A 200 3.80 51.82 11.79
CA LEU A 200 3.97 50.89 10.67
C LEU A 200 3.55 51.59 9.37
N VAL A 201 4.38 52.55 8.96
CA VAL A 201 4.17 53.39 7.78
C VAL A 201 4.88 52.74 6.57
N PRO A 202 4.25 52.71 5.38
CA PRO A 202 4.91 52.28 4.15
C PRO A 202 6.00 53.26 3.73
N SER A 203 6.81 52.84 2.77
CA SER A 203 7.84 53.64 2.11
C SER A 203 7.23 54.77 1.26
N ASP A 204 7.77 55.98 1.36
CA ASP A 204 7.31 57.15 0.57
C ASP A 204 7.51 56.99 -0.95
N LEU A 205 8.27 55.97 -1.38
CA LEU A 205 8.53 55.64 -2.79
C LEU A 205 7.38 54.88 -3.46
N ASP A 206 6.49 54.22 -2.71
CA ASP A 206 5.38 53.40 -3.24
C ASP A 206 4.20 54.24 -3.78
N ALA A 207 4.41 55.54 -4.02
CA ALA A 207 3.42 56.52 -4.46
C ALA A 207 3.63 57.00 -5.91
N GLN A 208 4.61 56.45 -6.64
CA GLN A 208 4.93 56.85 -8.02
C GLN A 208 4.44 55.88 -9.11
N ASP A 209 3.92 54.71 -8.75
CA ASP A 209 3.19 53.87 -9.70
C ASP A 209 1.81 54.48 -10.02
N ASP A 210 1.36 54.35 -11.26
CA ASP A 210 -0.01 54.66 -11.71
C ASP A 210 -0.80 53.34 -11.87
N PRO A 211 -1.28 52.72 -10.78
CA PRO A 211 -1.91 51.41 -10.84
C PRO A 211 -3.27 51.50 -11.54
N MET A 212 -3.51 50.59 -12.48
CA MET A 212 -4.77 50.51 -13.23
C MET A 212 -5.99 50.20 -12.33
N MET A 213 -5.76 49.68 -11.13
CA MET A 213 -6.77 49.44 -10.10
C MET A 213 -6.38 50.09 -8.76
N SER A 214 -7.38 50.45 -7.96
CA SER A 214 -7.12 50.93 -6.60
C SER A 214 -6.45 49.85 -5.74
N ARG A 215 -5.49 50.24 -4.89
CA ARG A 215 -4.73 49.32 -4.00
C ARG A 215 -5.63 48.31 -3.24
N PRO A 216 -6.81 48.68 -2.69
CA PRO A 216 -7.71 47.71 -2.05
C PRO A 216 -8.25 46.65 -3.01
N LEU A 217 -8.55 47.00 -4.26
CA LEU A 217 -9.02 46.05 -5.27
C LEU A 217 -7.90 45.09 -5.70
N ALA A 218 -6.67 45.60 -5.88
CA ALA A 218 -5.50 44.78 -6.15
C ALA A 218 -5.21 43.80 -5.00
N VAL A 219 -5.36 44.22 -3.74
CA VAL A 219 -5.24 43.33 -2.56
C VAL A 219 -6.29 42.21 -2.59
N VAL A 220 -7.57 42.52 -2.86
CA VAL A 220 -8.63 41.50 -3.01
C VAL A 220 -8.31 40.51 -4.13
N PHE A 221 -7.80 40.99 -5.26
CA PHE A 221 -7.39 40.15 -6.39
C PHE A 221 -6.19 39.24 -6.02
N GLY A 222 -5.24 39.75 -5.23
CA GLY A 222 -4.10 38.98 -4.73
C GLY A 222 -4.52 37.87 -3.77
N LEU A 223 -5.45 38.15 -2.86
CA LEU A 223 -6.02 37.13 -1.97
C LEU A 223 -6.79 36.05 -2.74
N PHE A 224 -7.56 36.43 -3.75
CA PHE A 224 -8.22 35.47 -4.64
C PHE A 224 -7.20 34.58 -5.37
N ALA A 225 -6.13 35.18 -5.92
CA ALA A 225 -5.04 34.45 -6.54
C ALA A 225 -4.37 33.47 -5.55
N ALA A 226 -4.14 33.88 -4.30
CA ALA A 226 -3.56 33.05 -3.25
C ALA A 226 -4.45 31.83 -2.90
N VAL A 227 -5.76 32.03 -2.76
CA VAL A 227 -6.73 30.93 -2.50
C VAL A 227 -6.82 29.98 -3.68
N ALA A 228 -6.83 30.48 -4.91
CA ALA A 228 -6.82 29.62 -6.10
C ALA A 228 -5.47 28.88 -6.27
N SER A 229 -4.35 29.47 -5.83
CA SER A 229 -3.03 28.82 -5.79
C SER A 229 -3.04 27.61 -4.86
N ALA A 230 -3.67 27.77 -3.69
CA ALA A 230 -3.77 26.73 -2.67
C ALA A 230 -4.39 25.43 -3.19
N THR A 231 -5.46 25.52 -3.98
CA THR A 231 -6.07 24.37 -4.66
C THR A 231 -5.09 23.66 -5.60
N GLY A 232 -4.32 24.43 -6.38
CA GLY A 232 -3.30 23.88 -7.28
C GLY A 232 -2.16 23.16 -6.55
N LEU A 233 -1.72 23.68 -5.40
CA LEU A 233 -0.73 23.05 -4.53
C LEU A 233 -1.27 21.78 -3.84
N ALA A 234 -2.53 21.81 -3.39
CA ALA A 234 -3.21 20.66 -2.81
C ALA A 234 -3.36 19.50 -3.82
N VAL A 235 -3.65 19.80 -5.10
CA VAL A 235 -3.69 18.80 -6.18
C VAL A 235 -2.32 18.15 -6.39
N ILE A 236 -1.23 18.95 -6.45
CA ILE A 236 0.14 18.40 -6.54
C ILE A 236 0.40 17.44 -5.37
N ARG A 237 -0.01 17.83 -4.16
CA ARG A 237 0.23 17.03 -2.95
C ARG A 237 -0.64 15.77 -2.89
N LYS A 238 -1.84 15.78 -3.49
CA LYS A 238 -2.71 14.60 -3.68
C LYS A 238 -2.09 13.59 -4.64
N PHE A 239 -1.66 14.06 -5.80
CA PHE A 239 -1.17 13.24 -6.91
C PHE A 239 0.37 13.20 -6.96
N ARG A 240 1.02 13.01 -5.80
CA ARG A 240 2.49 12.98 -5.62
C ARG A 240 3.24 11.92 -6.46
N HIS A 241 2.52 10.99 -7.08
CA HIS A 241 3.07 9.98 -7.99
C HIS A 241 3.20 10.48 -9.44
N VAL A 242 2.49 11.56 -9.81
CA VAL A 242 2.56 12.16 -11.14
C VAL A 242 3.88 12.90 -11.28
N ALA A 243 4.64 12.56 -12.32
CA ALA A 243 5.95 13.17 -12.57
C ALA A 243 5.84 14.70 -12.72
N PHE A 244 6.73 15.44 -12.06
CA PHE A 244 6.68 16.91 -12.05
C PHE A 244 6.60 17.57 -13.46
N PRO A 245 7.24 17.07 -14.55
CA PRO A 245 7.09 17.72 -15.85
C PRO A 245 5.65 17.72 -16.37
N VAL A 246 4.85 16.71 -16.01
CA VAL A 246 3.41 16.64 -16.36
C VAL A 246 2.63 17.72 -15.61
N THR A 247 2.88 17.90 -14.30
CA THR A 247 2.17 18.89 -13.47
C THR A 247 2.55 20.33 -13.80
N VAL A 248 3.74 20.56 -14.37
CA VAL A 248 4.15 21.85 -14.93
C VAL A 248 3.55 22.05 -16.32
N PHE A 249 3.65 21.07 -17.22
CA PHE A 249 3.08 21.14 -18.57
C PHE A 249 1.59 21.52 -18.56
N VAL A 250 0.75 20.80 -17.80
CA VAL A 250 -0.70 21.07 -17.72
C VAL A 250 -1.00 22.46 -17.17
N HIS A 251 -0.23 22.93 -16.19
CA HIS A 251 -0.37 24.26 -15.62
C HIS A 251 0.01 25.36 -16.60
N SER A 252 1.12 25.21 -17.32
CA SER A 252 1.62 26.21 -18.29
C SER A 252 0.77 26.28 -19.56
N VAL A 253 0.22 25.16 -20.03
CA VAL A 253 -0.77 25.16 -21.13
C VAL A 253 -2.03 25.93 -20.70
N ALA A 254 -2.55 25.66 -19.50
CA ALA A 254 -3.74 26.34 -19.00
C ALA A 254 -3.50 27.84 -18.76
N SER A 255 -2.42 28.23 -18.05
CA SER A 255 -2.13 29.65 -17.76
C SER A 255 -1.82 30.44 -19.03
N GLY A 256 -1.10 29.84 -19.99
CA GLY A 256 -0.84 30.44 -21.29
C GLY A 256 -2.12 30.59 -22.13
N GLY A 257 -3.00 29.60 -22.12
CA GLY A 257 -4.31 29.64 -22.79
C GLY A 257 -5.25 30.70 -22.21
N ILE A 258 -5.32 30.81 -20.88
CA ILE A 258 -6.10 31.85 -20.18
C ILE A 258 -5.56 33.24 -20.50
N ALA A 259 -4.24 33.43 -20.46
CA ALA A 259 -3.61 34.71 -20.80
C ALA A 259 -3.85 35.08 -22.28
N LEU A 260 -3.77 34.13 -23.20
CA LEU A 260 -4.08 34.33 -24.61
C LEU A 260 -5.55 34.70 -24.83
N LEU A 261 -6.48 34.03 -24.14
CA LEU A 261 -7.92 34.34 -24.21
C LEU A 261 -8.18 35.78 -23.73
N ILE A 262 -7.61 36.18 -22.59
CA ILE A 262 -7.75 37.55 -22.07
C ILE A 262 -7.14 38.56 -23.05
N LEU A 263 -5.97 38.29 -23.61
CA LEU A 263 -5.29 39.16 -24.58
C LEU A 263 -6.08 39.34 -25.89
N VAL A 264 -6.85 38.33 -26.29
CA VAL A 264 -7.73 38.39 -27.48
C VAL A 264 -9.06 39.07 -27.17
N CYS A 265 -9.61 38.90 -25.96
CA CYS A 265 -10.90 39.47 -25.57
C CYS A 265 -10.80 40.91 -24.99
N TRP A 266 -9.62 41.38 -24.61
CA TRP A 266 -9.41 42.69 -23.98
C TRP A 266 -8.42 43.56 -24.78
N ASP A 267 -8.93 44.21 -25.82
CA ASP A 267 -8.12 45.01 -26.77
C ASP A 267 -7.20 46.05 -26.10
N ARG A 268 -7.62 46.65 -24.97
CA ARG A 268 -6.79 47.62 -24.22
C ARG A 268 -5.46 47.04 -23.72
N MET A 269 -5.40 45.75 -23.44
CA MET A 269 -4.21 45.06 -22.91
C MET A 269 -3.39 44.36 -24.01
N ARG A 270 -3.79 44.54 -25.28
CA ARG A 270 -3.18 43.90 -26.45
C ARG A 270 -2.15 44.83 -27.09
N PRO A 271 -0.84 44.51 -27.04
CA PRO A 271 0.18 45.34 -27.66
C PRO A 271 0.05 45.32 -29.18
N SER A 272 0.30 46.45 -29.82
CA SER A 272 0.29 46.57 -31.28
C SER A 272 1.53 45.92 -31.91
N VAL A 273 1.51 45.76 -33.24
CA VAL A 273 2.66 45.25 -34.02
C VAL A 273 3.85 46.22 -33.96
N GLU A 274 3.62 47.50 -33.67
CA GLU A 274 4.67 48.50 -33.52
C GLU A 274 5.27 48.46 -32.10
N ASP A 275 4.44 48.32 -31.07
CA ASP A 275 4.90 48.10 -29.69
C ASP A 275 5.80 46.86 -29.60
N LEU A 276 5.37 45.73 -30.19
CA LEU A 276 6.12 44.47 -30.23
C LEU A 276 7.50 44.59 -30.91
N LYS A 277 7.64 45.49 -31.88
CA LYS A 277 8.93 45.77 -32.55
C LYS A 277 9.84 46.67 -31.72
N GLY A 278 9.27 47.51 -30.84
CA GLY A 278 10.02 48.41 -29.96
C GLY A 278 10.65 47.71 -28.75
N ILE A 279 10.27 46.46 -28.45
CA ILE A 279 10.70 45.75 -27.24
C ILE A 279 12.21 45.40 -27.30
N PRO A 280 13.03 45.85 -26.35
CA PRO A 280 14.46 45.56 -26.33
C PRO A 280 14.71 44.06 -26.12
N LEU A 281 15.53 43.46 -26.99
CA LEU A 281 15.88 42.03 -26.95
C LEU A 281 16.47 41.58 -25.62
N GLY A 282 17.33 42.39 -24.99
CA GLY A 282 17.95 42.07 -23.70
C GLY A 282 16.96 42.21 -22.54
N VAL A 283 16.50 43.43 -22.27
CA VAL A 283 15.75 43.74 -21.04
C VAL A 283 14.27 43.36 -21.14
N GLY A 284 13.67 43.38 -22.32
CA GLY A 284 12.30 42.91 -22.54
C GLY A 284 12.26 41.39 -22.74
N TRP A 285 12.63 40.93 -23.93
CA TRP A 285 12.51 39.51 -24.31
C TRP A 285 13.42 38.59 -23.49
N GLY A 286 14.64 39.00 -23.17
CA GLY A 286 15.58 38.21 -22.37
C GLY A 286 15.07 37.93 -20.96
N PHE A 287 14.61 38.96 -20.23
CA PHE A 287 14.00 38.76 -18.91
C PHE A 287 12.63 38.05 -18.99
N ALA A 288 11.86 38.19 -20.08
CA ALA A 288 10.65 37.41 -20.29
C ALA A 288 10.92 35.90 -20.43
N VAL A 289 11.96 35.53 -21.19
CA VAL A 289 12.40 34.13 -21.32
C VAL A 289 12.98 33.62 -19.99
N LEU A 290 13.78 34.44 -19.29
CA LEU A 290 14.34 34.08 -17.98
C LEU A 290 13.22 33.86 -16.93
N THR A 291 12.16 34.66 -16.95
CA THR A 291 10.93 34.46 -16.16
C THR A 291 10.30 33.10 -16.45
N GLY A 292 10.33 32.64 -17.70
CA GLY A 292 9.94 31.29 -18.11
C GLY A 292 10.81 30.18 -17.49
N VAL A 293 12.13 30.32 -17.58
CA VAL A 293 13.11 29.34 -17.05
C VAL A 293 13.05 29.26 -15.52
N LEU A 294 13.06 30.40 -14.84
CA LEU A 294 12.96 30.48 -13.38
C LEU A 294 11.60 29.99 -12.89
N GLY A 295 10.53 30.30 -13.63
CA GLY A 295 9.19 29.77 -13.36
C GLY A 295 9.12 28.25 -13.53
N PHE A 296 9.84 27.65 -14.50
CA PHE A 296 9.96 26.20 -14.62
C PHE A 296 10.70 25.60 -13.42
N SER A 297 11.88 26.13 -13.09
CA SER A 297 12.71 25.74 -11.95
C SER A 297 11.92 25.75 -10.63
N MET A 298 11.28 26.87 -10.34
CA MET A 298 10.38 27.10 -9.20
C MET A 298 9.28 26.03 -9.11
N GLN A 299 8.52 25.79 -10.18
CA GLN A 299 7.44 24.79 -10.16
C GLN A 299 7.96 23.36 -9.94
N CYS A 300 9.13 23.03 -10.49
CA CYS A 300 9.78 21.73 -10.27
C CYS A 300 10.19 21.56 -8.80
N LEU A 301 10.86 22.58 -8.23
CA LEU A 301 11.33 22.58 -6.84
C LEU A 301 10.16 22.53 -5.84
N TYR A 302 9.09 23.29 -6.07
CA TYR A 302 7.87 23.23 -5.25
C TYR A 302 7.16 21.88 -5.35
N THR A 303 7.10 21.27 -6.53
CA THR A 303 6.54 19.92 -6.68
C THR A 303 7.38 18.89 -5.92
N LEU A 304 8.71 18.94 -6.04
CA LEU A 304 9.62 18.04 -5.33
C LEU A 304 9.55 18.22 -3.80
N ALA A 305 9.43 19.46 -3.32
CA ALA A 305 9.23 19.74 -1.89
C ALA A 305 7.98 19.03 -1.35
N LEU A 306 6.83 19.18 -2.01
CA LEU A 306 5.57 18.53 -1.65
C LEU A 306 5.58 17.00 -1.83
N VAL A 307 6.49 16.45 -2.64
CA VAL A 307 6.69 14.98 -2.77
C VAL A 307 7.56 14.41 -1.65
N PHE A 308 8.53 15.17 -1.15
CA PHE A 308 9.45 14.73 -0.10
C PHE A 308 8.97 15.01 1.32
N GLU A 309 8.15 16.04 1.51
CA GLU A 309 7.80 16.59 2.84
C GLU A 309 6.28 16.82 3.00
N GLN A 310 5.79 16.91 4.24
CA GLN A 310 4.36 17.14 4.53
C GLN A 310 3.92 18.55 4.13
N ALA A 311 2.60 18.73 3.92
CA ALA A 311 2.05 20.00 3.43
C ALA A 311 2.47 21.18 4.33
N GLY A 312 2.28 21.08 5.65
CA GLY A 312 2.62 22.14 6.62
C GLY A 312 4.06 22.67 6.45
N PRO A 313 5.10 21.93 6.87
CA PRO A 313 6.48 22.45 6.82
C PRO A 313 6.94 22.88 5.43
N SER A 314 6.49 22.20 4.36
CA SER A 314 6.83 22.57 2.97
C SER A 314 6.22 23.91 2.58
N LEU A 315 4.91 24.07 2.75
CA LEU A 315 4.18 25.25 2.30
C LEU A 315 4.63 26.50 3.06
N PHE A 316 4.92 26.39 4.36
CA PHE A 316 5.51 27.50 5.09
C PHE A 316 6.95 27.78 4.65
N ALA A 317 7.79 26.78 4.38
CA ALA A 317 9.11 27.03 3.81
C ALA A 317 9.07 27.70 2.41
N MET A 318 7.96 27.57 1.66
CA MET A 318 7.76 28.31 0.40
C MET A 318 7.51 29.80 0.61
N THR A 319 6.99 30.26 1.77
CA THR A 319 6.74 31.69 2.04
C THR A 319 8.01 32.50 2.30
N LEU A 320 9.19 31.85 2.30
CA LEU A 320 10.48 32.53 2.23
C LEU A 320 10.63 33.36 0.94
N ASP A 321 9.77 33.14 -0.07
CA ASP A 321 9.70 33.97 -1.28
C ASP A 321 9.43 35.44 -0.94
N THR A 322 8.60 35.71 0.08
CA THR A 322 8.21 37.06 0.50
C THR A 322 9.38 37.89 1.04
N PRO A 323 10.10 37.48 2.11
CA PRO A 323 11.26 38.22 2.59
C PRO A 323 12.40 38.29 1.55
N ILE A 324 12.58 37.26 0.72
CA ILE A 324 13.56 37.31 -0.38
C ILE A 324 13.13 38.35 -1.43
N SER A 325 11.84 38.41 -1.77
CA SER A 325 11.28 39.39 -2.71
C SER A 325 11.50 40.82 -2.22
N PHE A 326 11.30 41.11 -0.93
CA PHE A 326 11.64 42.42 -0.35
C PHE A 326 13.13 42.76 -0.44
N VAL A 327 14.02 41.81 -0.15
CA VAL A 327 15.46 42.01 -0.29
C VAL A 327 15.85 42.27 -1.75
N LEU A 328 15.28 41.53 -2.69
CA LEU A 328 15.50 41.74 -4.13
C LEU A 328 14.95 43.09 -4.60
N GLN A 329 13.75 43.49 -4.17
CA GLN A 329 13.13 44.78 -4.48
C GLN A 329 14.04 45.93 -3.99
N ALA A 330 14.50 45.87 -2.74
CA ALA A 330 15.38 46.89 -2.17
C ALA A 330 16.77 46.94 -2.84
N LEU A 331 17.39 45.80 -3.14
CA LEU A 331 18.74 45.73 -3.71
C LEU A 331 18.79 46.02 -5.21
N VAL A 332 17.76 45.65 -5.97
CA VAL A 332 17.76 45.73 -7.45
C VAL A 332 16.93 46.89 -7.97
N LEU A 333 15.80 47.21 -7.33
CA LEU A 333 14.92 48.31 -7.73
C LEU A 333 15.13 49.57 -6.89
N GLY A 334 15.94 49.48 -5.83
CA GLY A 334 16.34 50.64 -5.01
C GLY A 334 15.24 51.21 -4.11
N THR A 335 14.12 50.48 -3.93
CA THR A 335 13.00 50.93 -3.08
C THR A 335 13.35 50.79 -1.60
N SER A 336 13.13 51.84 -0.81
CA SER A 336 13.33 51.77 0.64
C SER A 336 12.34 50.80 1.29
N LEU A 337 12.76 50.06 2.31
CA LEU A 337 11.88 49.17 3.07
C LEU A 337 11.17 49.95 4.18
N GLY A 338 9.84 49.99 4.14
CA GLY A 338 9.02 50.53 5.24
C GLY A 338 9.12 49.69 6.52
N THR A 339 8.81 50.30 7.67
CA THR A 339 8.81 49.61 8.97
C THR A 339 7.80 48.46 9.02
N GLY A 340 6.65 48.62 8.33
CA GLY A 340 5.67 47.56 8.13
C GLY A 340 6.26 46.33 7.42
N SER A 341 7.02 46.53 6.34
CA SER A 341 7.65 45.45 5.57
C SER A 341 8.68 44.68 6.39
N LEU A 342 9.46 45.38 7.23
CA LEU A 342 10.41 44.76 8.16
C LEU A 342 9.69 43.90 9.22
N VAL A 343 8.63 44.42 9.84
CA VAL A 343 7.89 43.69 10.89
C VAL A 343 7.11 42.50 10.31
N GLY A 344 6.42 42.69 9.19
CA GLY A 344 5.69 41.60 8.52
C GLY A 344 6.62 40.52 7.96
N GLY A 345 7.75 40.93 7.35
CA GLY A 345 8.78 39.99 6.89
C GLY A 345 9.40 39.20 8.04
N ALA A 346 9.69 39.85 9.17
CA ALA A 346 10.18 39.19 10.37
C ALA A 346 9.15 38.19 10.95
N LEU A 347 7.85 38.50 10.91
CA LEU A 347 6.78 37.57 11.32
C LEU A 347 6.68 36.34 10.41
N ILE A 348 6.82 36.51 9.09
CA ILE A 348 6.85 35.39 8.14
C ILE A 348 8.08 34.51 8.39
N VAL A 349 9.28 35.10 8.49
CA VAL A 349 10.51 34.36 8.83
C VAL A 349 10.40 33.65 10.17
N ALA A 350 9.86 34.32 11.20
CA ALA A 350 9.62 33.71 12.52
C ALA A 350 8.63 32.54 12.45
N SER A 351 7.63 32.59 11.57
CA SER A 351 6.67 31.48 11.35
C SER A 351 7.35 30.26 10.74
N VAL A 352 8.22 30.46 9.74
CA VAL A 352 9.02 29.38 9.14
C VAL A 352 10.02 28.81 10.14
N LEU A 353 10.73 29.68 10.88
CA LEU A 353 11.67 29.28 11.91
C LEU A 353 10.97 28.56 13.08
N LEU A 354 9.75 28.95 13.46
CA LEU A 354 8.95 28.26 14.48
C LEU A 354 8.64 26.82 14.08
N LEU A 355 8.23 26.58 12.83
CA LEU A 355 7.92 25.22 12.37
C LEU A 355 9.18 24.39 12.12
N LEU A 356 10.25 25.00 11.61
CA LEU A 356 11.56 24.36 11.50
C LEU A 356 12.09 23.97 12.89
N ALA A 357 12.05 24.89 13.85
CA ALA A 357 12.44 24.64 15.23
C ALA A 357 11.55 23.56 15.85
N THR A 358 10.22 23.65 15.74
CA THR A 358 9.28 22.62 16.23
C THR A 358 9.67 21.24 15.72
N LYS A 359 10.02 21.13 14.45
CA LYS A 359 10.45 19.89 13.81
C LYS A 359 11.82 19.41 14.31
N LEU A 360 12.80 20.31 14.44
CA LEU A 360 14.12 20.00 15.00
C LEU A 360 14.07 19.63 16.49
N TYR A 361 13.18 20.24 17.29
CA TYR A 361 12.99 19.96 18.72
C TYR A 361 12.13 18.71 18.97
N CYS A 362 11.15 18.40 18.11
CA CYS A 362 10.40 17.15 18.19
C CYS A 362 11.19 15.94 17.69
N VAL A 363 12.23 16.14 16.86
CA VAL A 363 13.27 15.14 16.58
C VAL A 363 14.34 15.27 17.66
N GLN A 364 14.08 14.74 18.86
CA GLN A 364 15.04 14.88 19.95
C GLN A 364 16.38 14.19 19.60
N PRO A 365 17.53 14.89 19.75
CA PRO A 365 18.81 14.20 19.86
C PRO A 365 18.80 13.41 21.18
N PRO A 366 19.45 12.23 21.24
CA PRO A 366 19.47 11.44 22.47
C PRO A 366 20.21 12.22 23.57
N GLY A 367 19.49 12.56 24.64
CA GLY A 367 20.06 13.21 25.82
C GLY A 367 21.10 12.32 26.51
N PRO A 368 22.04 12.91 27.27
CA PRO A 368 23.02 12.14 28.03
C PRO A 368 22.32 11.28 29.08
N VAL A 369 22.75 10.02 29.18
CA VAL A 369 22.25 9.08 30.21
C VAL A 369 22.65 9.62 31.58
N SER A 370 21.67 9.86 32.44
CA SER A 370 21.87 10.04 33.87
C SER A 370 21.34 8.82 34.60
N GLU A 371 22.18 8.19 35.42
CA GLU A 371 21.81 7.09 36.29
C GLU A 371 20.98 7.60 37.49
N SER A 372 20.34 6.66 38.21
CA SER A 372 19.38 6.86 39.32
C SER A 372 18.01 7.46 38.91
N GLY A 373 16.87 7.06 39.49
CA GLY A 373 16.63 6.08 40.56
C GLY A 373 15.11 5.86 40.75
N GLU A 374 14.75 4.90 41.60
CA GLU A 374 13.40 4.35 41.80
C GLU A 374 12.23 5.35 42.05
N ARG A 375 11.01 4.78 41.89
CA ARG A 375 9.78 5.00 42.69
C ARG A 375 8.70 5.93 42.10
N GLY A 376 7.62 5.30 41.59
CA GLY A 376 6.52 5.96 40.87
C GLY A 376 5.40 6.60 41.71
N GLN A 377 4.34 7.02 41.01
CA GLN A 377 2.99 7.20 41.57
C GLN A 377 1.90 7.29 40.48
N GLN A 378 0.68 6.89 40.83
CA GLN A 378 -0.53 7.04 40.01
C GLN A 378 -1.09 8.47 40.06
N LYS A 379 -1.67 8.92 38.93
CA LYS A 379 -2.89 9.74 38.73
C LYS A 379 -2.92 10.10 37.23
N GLY A 380 -4.01 10.01 36.47
CA GLY A 380 -5.42 9.85 36.83
C GLY A 380 -6.15 11.19 36.70
N GLU A 381 -6.90 11.38 35.60
CA GLU A 381 -7.98 12.38 35.49
C GLU A 381 -8.91 12.07 34.29
N GLU A 382 -10.20 12.33 34.49
CA GLU A 382 -11.32 12.11 33.57
C GLU A 382 -11.57 13.35 32.69
N GLY A 383 -12.41 13.26 31.65
CA GLY A 383 -12.63 14.39 30.72
C GLY A 383 -13.71 14.19 29.64
N ASP A 384 -14.88 13.79 30.13
CA ASP A 384 -16.27 13.79 29.59
C ASP A 384 -16.70 14.51 28.28
N GLU A 385 -17.91 14.11 27.82
CA GLU A 385 -18.84 14.74 26.85
C GLU A 385 -18.36 15.02 25.39
N GLY A 386 -19.17 14.88 24.34
CA GLY A 386 -20.60 14.55 24.23
C GLY A 386 -21.24 15.36 23.08
N GLY A 387 -21.96 14.73 22.14
CA GLY A 387 -22.62 15.47 21.04
C GLY A 387 -23.20 14.61 19.92
N LEU A 388 -24.53 14.69 19.72
CA LEU A 388 -25.28 14.00 18.65
C LEU A 388 -25.21 14.77 17.32
N GLU A 389 -25.40 14.07 16.18
CA GLU A 389 -26.58 14.32 15.34
C GLU A 389 -26.87 13.18 14.33
N MET A 390 -28.12 13.11 13.87
CA MET A 390 -28.62 12.11 12.90
C MET A 390 -28.70 12.71 11.49
N THR A 391 -28.71 11.87 10.43
CA THR A 391 -29.92 11.66 9.57
C THR A 391 -29.66 10.68 8.40
N GLU A 392 -30.77 10.24 7.80
CA GLU A 392 -30.91 9.11 6.87
C GLU A 392 -30.71 9.44 5.37
N GLU A 393 -30.53 8.35 4.61
CA GLU A 393 -31.04 8.03 3.25
C GLU A 393 -31.37 9.12 2.21
N GLY A 394 -30.93 8.87 0.96
CA GLY A 394 -31.23 9.72 -0.22
C GLY A 394 -31.12 9.03 -1.58
N ARG A 395 -31.59 7.78 -1.69
CA ARG A 395 -31.51 6.90 -2.88
C ARG A 395 -32.20 7.47 -4.14
N ARG A 396 -31.54 7.44 -5.31
CA ARG A 396 -32.23 7.10 -6.59
C ARG A 396 -31.33 6.66 -7.76
N THR A 397 -31.92 5.85 -8.62
CA THR A 397 -31.33 4.98 -9.65
C THR A 397 -31.90 5.26 -11.04
N VAL A 398 -31.06 5.24 -12.09
CA VAL A 398 -31.39 5.15 -13.54
C VAL A 398 -30.15 4.47 -14.19
N VAL A 399 -30.11 3.26 -14.78
CA VAL A 399 -30.92 2.58 -15.84
C VAL A 399 -30.73 3.29 -17.20
N GLU A 400 -30.29 2.72 -18.32
CA GLU A 400 -29.89 1.37 -18.74
C GLU A 400 -29.04 1.46 -20.04
N GLU A 401 -28.56 0.32 -20.57
CA GLU A 401 -28.15 0.06 -21.97
C GLU A 401 -27.04 0.94 -22.62
N GLY A 402 -26.31 0.50 -23.64
CA GLY A 402 -26.28 -0.79 -24.34
C GLY A 402 -25.58 -0.58 -25.71
N GLY A 403 -24.67 -1.47 -26.11
CA GLY A 403 -23.95 -1.28 -27.38
C GLY A 403 -22.82 -2.28 -27.62
N ARG A 404 -23.11 -3.34 -28.39
CA ARG A 404 -22.13 -4.37 -28.81
C ARG A 404 -21.27 -3.86 -29.98
N GLY A 405 -20.08 -4.43 -30.13
CA GLY A 405 -19.24 -4.28 -31.32
C GLY A 405 -18.14 -5.33 -31.36
N LEU A 406 -18.36 -6.42 -32.12
CA LEU A 406 -17.32 -7.40 -32.41
C LEU A 406 -16.39 -6.89 -33.51
N SER A 407 -15.12 -7.29 -33.47
CA SER A 407 -14.39 -7.70 -34.67
C SER A 407 -13.33 -8.75 -34.32
N VAL A 408 -13.40 -9.88 -35.02
CA VAL A 408 -12.40 -10.97 -35.02
C VAL A 408 -11.39 -10.71 -36.15
N CYS A 409 -10.13 -11.07 -35.92
CA CYS A 409 -9.10 -11.60 -36.85
C CYS A 409 -8.02 -12.20 -35.92
N GLU A 410 -7.90 -13.51 -35.78
CA GLU A 410 -7.21 -14.44 -36.71
C GLU A 410 -5.68 -14.24 -36.75
N ASP A 411 -5.01 -15.12 -36.02
CA ASP A 411 -3.85 -15.95 -36.38
C ASP A 411 -2.65 -15.36 -37.14
N GLU A 412 -1.46 -15.59 -36.56
CA GLU A 412 -0.28 -16.04 -37.31
C GLU A 412 0.63 -16.88 -36.37
N GLU A 413 0.88 -18.13 -36.74
CA GLU A 413 1.87 -19.02 -36.10
C GLU A 413 3.23 -18.83 -36.77
N GLU A 414 4.33 -18.81 -36.00
CA GLU A 414 5.65 -19.21 -36.52
C GLU A 414 6.40 -20.07 -35.48
N GLN A 415 6.98 -21.17 -35.96
CA GLN A 415 7.85 -22.09 -35.23
C GLN A 415 9.27 -21.99 -35.82
N GLU A 416 10.31 -22.10 -34.97
CA GLU A 416 11.62 -22.73 -35.24
C GLU A 416 12.46 -22.60 -33.94
N GLN A 417 12.78 -23.69 -33.25
CA GLN A 417 13.85 -24.70 -33.45
C GLN A 417 15.20 -24.37 -32.77
N GLU A 418 15.52 -25.21 -31.78
CA GLU A 418 16.78 -25.90 -31.46
C GLU A 418 18.15 -25.17 -31.43
N GLY A 419 18.94 -25.52 -30.41
CA GLY A 419 20.35 -25.10 -30.22
C GLY A 419 20.91 -25.64 -28.90
N GLU A 420 21.71 -26.71 -28.97
CA GLU A 420 22.23 -27.51 -27.85
C GLU A 420 23.58 -27.02 -27.26
N GLU A 421 23.93 -27.62 -26.10
CA GLU A 421 25.28 -27.89 -25.53
C GLU A 421 26.26 -26.71 -25.33
N GLU A 422 26.70 -26.42 -24.09
CA GLU A 422 27.62 -27.17 -23.21
C GLU A 422 29.10 -27.05 -23.62
N GLU A 423 29.89 -26.29 -22.85
CA GLU A 423 31.27 -26.70 -22.50
C GLU A 423 31.89 -25.87 -21.34
N ARG A 424 32.39 -26.60 -20.35
CA ARG A 424 33.50 -26.26 -19.43
C ARG A 424 34.46 -27.45 -19.56
N PRO A 425 35.80 -27.33 -19.45
CA PRO A 425 36.37 -27.07 -18.10
C PRO A 425 37.82 -26.51 -18.02
N SER A 426 38.27 -26.31 -16.78
CA SER A 426 39.67 -26.45 -16.31
C SER A 426 40.71 -25.36 -16.69
N SER A 427 41.79 -25.09 -15.94
CA SER A 427 42.15 -25.26 -14.51
C SER A 427 43.42 -24.39 -14.18
N PRO A 428 44.38 -24.72 -13.27
CA PRO A 428 44.51 -24.13 -11.91
C PRO A 428 45.90 -23.46 -11.63
N VAL A 429 46.36 -23.46 -10.35
CA VAL A 429 47.77 -23.21 -9.86
C VAL A 429 48.13 -21.72 -9.64
N GLU A 430 48.84 -21.21 -8.60
CA GLU A 430 49.44 -21.69 -7.31
C GLU A 430 49.31 -20.56 -6.24
N GLU A 431 49.03 -20.85 -4.96
CA GLU A 431 49.96 -20.99 -3.80
C GLU A 431 50.86 -19.78 -3.44
N ASN A 432 50.72 -19.29 -2.19
CA ASN A 432 51.89 -18.85 -1.40
C ASN A 432 51.65 -19.06 0.12
N ARG A 433 52.72 -19.27 0.89
CA ARG A 433 52.70 -19.87 2.25
C ARG A 433 53.06 -18.91 3.39
N GLY A 434 52.69 -19.30 4.61
CA GLY A 434 53.25 -18.80 5.89
C GLY A 434 52.49 -19.32 7.11
N HIS A 435 52.66 -20.59 7.51
CA HIS A 435 53.53 -21.02 8.62
C HIS A 435 53.31 -20.32 9.99
N SER A 436 52.61 -21.01 10.91
CA SER A 436 53.23 -21.42 12.19
C SER A 436 52.51 -22.62 12.82
N ALA A 437 53.33 -23.54 13.32
CA ALA A 437 53.04 -24.70 14.17
C ALA A 437 52.69 -24.30 15.64
N ILE A 438 52.32 -25.16 16.61
CA ILE A 438 51.76 -26.53 16.80
C ILE A 438 51.41 -26.57 18.32
N GLN A 439 50.43 -27.37 18.78
CA GLN A 439 50.44 -28.21 20.02
C GLN A 439 49.07 -28.39 20.69
N SER A 440 48.73 -29.66 20.89
CA SER A 440 47.76 -30.25 21.83
C SER A 440 48.38 -31.59 22.29
N PRO A 441 47.84 -32.38 23.26
CA PRO A 441 46.71 -32.20 24.17
C PRO A 441 47.21 -32.27 25.66
N PRO A 442 46.57 -32.86 26.72
CA PRO A 442 45.90 -34.18 26.77
C PRO A 442 44.55 -34.27 27.52
N THR A 443 43.86 -35.40 27.32
CA THR A 443 42.80 -35.95 28.18
C THR A 443 43.37 -36.54 29.50
N PRO A 444 42.50 -36.76 30.51
CA PRO A 444 42.67 -37.87 31.43
C PRO A 444 41.46 -38.81 31.45
N SER A 445 41.75 -40.09 31.68
CA SER A 445 40.78 -41.14 32.02
C SER A 445 41.12 -41.72 33.40
N LEU A 446 40.10 -42.07 34.22
CA LEU A 446 39.95 -43.40 34.83
C LEU A 446 38.98 -43.47 36.04
N SER A 447 38.25 -44.58 36.07
CA SER A 447 37.80 -45.37 37.23
C SER A 447 36.85 -44.78 38.29
N GLY A 448 35.71 -45.46 38.46
CA GLY A 448 34.81 -45.38 39.61
C GLY A 448 33.81 -46.54 39.58
N ILE A 449 34.11 -47.63 40.29
CA ILE A 449 33.30 -48.86 40.31
C ILE A 449 32.19 -48.77 41.36
N GLN A 450 30.95 -49.15 41.02
CA GLN A 450 30.10 -49.96 41.92
C GLN A 450 28.97 -50.68 41.19
N ARG A 451 28.60 -51.87 41.73
CA ARG A 451 27.52 -52.76 41.25
C ARG A 451 26.23 -52.52 42.04
N GLY A 452 25.10 -52.93 41.47
CA GLY A 452 23.79 -53.06 42.11
C GLY A 452 22.72 -53.33 41.05
N GLU A 453 22.63 -54.57 40.55
CA GLU A 453 21.57 -55.53 40.94
C GLU A 453 20.22 -55.27 40.24
N GLU A 454 19.97 -56.00 39.15
CA GLU A 454 18.61 -56.38 38.73
C GLU A 454 18.03 -57.39 39.74
N PRO A 455 16.71 -57.57 39.76
CA PRO A 455 16.23 -58.90 39.36
C PRO A 455 15.02 -58.91 38.41
N GLU A 456 14.92 -60.03 37.68
CA GLU A 456 13.92 -60.36 36.66
C GLU A 456 12.47 -60.47 37.20
N GLY A 457 11.47 -60.28 36.31
CA GLY A 457 10.07 -60.10 36.71
C GLY A 457 8.95 -60.73 35.86
N ARG A 458 9.24 -61.76 35.05
CA ARG A 458 8.28 -62.68 34.37
C ARG A 458 7.23 -62.15 33.37
N ALA A 459 6.97 -63.01 32.36
CA ALA A 459 5.91 -62.87 31.35
C ALA A 459 4.85 -63.99 31.45
N ALA A 460 3.62 -63.71 30.99
CA ALA A 460 2.61 -64.64 30.43
C ALA A 460 1.49 -63.77 29.79
N MET A 461 1.03 -63.85 28.55
CA MET A 461 0.83 -64.91 27.52
C MET A 461 -0.64 -65.33 27.37
N LEU A 462 -1.27 -64.95 26.25
CA LEU A 462 -2.47 -65.48 25.53
C LEU A 462 -2.44 -64.74 24.15
N LYS A 463 -2.27 -65.30 22.93
CA LYS A 463 -2.98 -66.36 22.17
C LYS A 463 -4.51 -66.15 22.12
N GLY A 464 -5.21 -66.10 20.98
CA GLY A 464 -4.89 -66.05 19.52
C GLY A 464 -5.87 -65.05 18.83
N ASP A 465 -5.99 -64.87 17.52
CA ASP A 465 -5.79 -65.81 16.40
C ASP A 465 -5.29 -65.15 15.10
N VAL A 466 -4.96 -65.99 14.12
CA VAL A 466 -4.36 -65.68 12.81
C VAL A 466 -5.43 -65.63 11.71
N LEU A 467 -5.29 -64.75 10.71
CA LEU A 467 -5.67 -65.05 9.32
C LEU A 467 -4.97 -64.13 8.28
N GLU A 468 -4.19 -64.78 7.42
CA GLU A 468 -3.66 -64.39 6.09
C GLU A 468 -2.89 -63.06 5.86
N GLU A 469 -1.56 -63.19 5.78
CA GLU A 469 -0.74 -62.39 4.87
C GLU A 469 -1.06 -62.73 3.39
N ARG A 470 -1.13 -61.71 2.53
CA ARG A 470 -0.62 -61.82 1.15
C ARG A 470 0.28 -60.64 0.83
N GLN A 471 1.57 -60.92 0.71
CA GLN A 471 2.50 -60.06 0.00
C GLN A 471 2.10 -59.96 -1.47
N LEU A 472 2.36 -58.81 -2.12
CA LEU A 472 3.17 -58.76 -3.37
C LEU A 472 3.45 -57.31 -3.80
N GLN A 473 4.73 -56.96 -3.70
CA GLN A 473 5.53 -56.16 -4.65
C GLN A 473 4.97 -54.84 -5.19
N GLY A 474 5.69 -53.75 -4.87
CA GLY A 474 5.53 -52.47 -5.57
C GLY A 474 5.97 -52.53 -7.03
N THR A 475 5.38 -51.68 -7.86
CA THR A 475 5.76 -51.48 -9.26
C THR A 475 6.08 -50.01 -9.52
N ALA A 476 7.21 -49.76 -10.17
CA ALA A 476 7.67 -48.42 -10.49
C ALA A 476 6.85 -47.83 -11.64
N TRP A 477 6.40 -46.58 -11.48
CA TRP A 477 5.68 -45.85 -12.52
C TRP A 477 6.57 -45.56 -13.73
N ARG A 478 6.19 -46.08 -14.92
CA ARG A 478 6.72 -45.65 -16.22
C ARG A 478 5.65 -44.88 -16.99
N ARG A 479 5.91 -43.59 -17.25
CA ARG A 479 5.14 -42.79 -18.21
C ARG A 479 5.16 -43.46 -19.60
N ARG A 480 4.03 -43.47 -20.31
CA ARG A 480 3.99 -43.63 -21.77
C ARG A 480 3.26 -42.43 -22.38
N ARG A 481 3.88 -41.81 -23.39
CA ARG A 481 3.19 -40.90 -24.32
C ARG A 481 2.40 -41.74 -25.33
N ALA A 482 1.15 -41.38 -25.52
CA ALA A 482 0.36 -41.51 -26.74
C ALA A 482 -0.69 -40.38 -26.63
N GLY A 483 -1.13 -39.70 -27.68
CA GLY A 483 -1.03 -39.96 -29.12
C GLY A 483 -2.37 -39.48 -29.70
N ARG A 484 -2.35 -38.58 -30.69
CA ARG A 484 -3.59 -37.93 -31.18
C ARG A 484 -4.56 -38.97 -31.75
N GLY A 485 -5.85 -38.75 -31.52
CA GLY A 485 -6.95 -39.49 -32.14
C GLY A 485 -8.22 -38.66 -32.04
N GLU A 486 -8.73 -38.23 -33.19
CA GLU A 486 -10.02 -37.54 -33.33
C GLU A 486 -11.16 -38.53 -33.09
N PHE A 487 -12.28 -38.06 -32.54
CA PHE A 487 -13.56 -38.76 -32.61
C PHE A 487 -14.70 -37.74 -32.67
N GLU A 488 -15.34 -37.66 -33.83
CA GLU A 488 -16.70 -37.12 -33.98
C GLU A 488 -17.71 -38.08 -33.33
N VAL A 489 -18.79 -37.54 -32.76
CA VAL A 489 -20.06 -38.27 -32.58
C VAL A 489 -21.21 -37.29 -32.87
N GLU A 490 -22.22 -37.80 -33.58
CA GLU A 490 -23.33 -37.07 -34.19
C GLU A 490 -24.30 -36.39 -33.20
N GLU A 491 -24.97 -35.34 -33.69
CA GLU A 491 -26.22 -34.85 -33.14
C GLU A 491 -27.33 -35.88 -33.36
N ASP A 492 -28.27 -36.02 -32.41
CA ASP A 492 -29.56 -36.62 -32.72
C ASP A 492 -30.68 -35.83 -32.04
N SER A 493 -31.73 -35.51 -32.82
CA SER A 493 -32.73 -34.50 -32.49
C SER A 493 -34.11 -35.11 -32.32
N PHE A 494 -34.85 -34.70 -31.29
CA PHE A 494 -36.29 -34.94 -31.19
C PHE A 494 -37.03 -33.72 -30.61
N ILE A 495 -38.20 -33.46 -31.16
CA ILE A 495 -38.91 -32.17 -31.06
C ILE A 495 -40.41 -32.39 -30.82
N ILE A 496 -40.96 -31.60 -29.88
CA ILE A 496 -42.37 -31.17 -29.71
C ILE A 496 -43.44 -32.22 -29.32
N ASP A 497 -44.14 -31.94 -28.21
CA ASP A 497 -45.57 -31.56 -28.28
C ASP A 497 -46.00 -30.66 -27.11
N GLU A 498 -46.78 -29.62 -27.41
CA GLU A 498 -47.35 -28.65 -26.46
C GLU A 498 -48.78 -29.03 -26.04
N VAL A 499 -49.19 -28.73 -24.80
CA VAL A 499 -50.60 -28.41 -24.49
C VAL A 499 -50.65 -27.29 -23.42
N GLU A 500 -51.42 -26.24 -23.72
CA GLU A 500 -51.62 -25.05 -22.88
C GLU A 500 -52.94 -25.10 -22.07
N VAL A 501 -53.28 -23.97 -21.42
CA VAL A 501 -54.60 -23.54 -20.89
C VAL A 501 -54.89 -23.78 -19.38
N GLY A 502 -55.12 -22.67 -18.66
CA GLY A 502 -56.13 -22.61 -17.60
C GLY A 502 -55.80 -21.90 -16.27
N ARG A 503 -56.04 -20.58 -16.17
CA ARG A 503 -56.40 -19.90 -14.89
C ARG A 503 -57.94 -19.93 -14.72
N PRO A 504 -58.50 -19.87 -13.49
CA PRO A 504 -59.02 -18.57 -13.01
C PRO A 504 -59.07 -18.30 -11.47
N HIS A 505 -59.07 -17.00 -11.15
CA HIS A 505 -59.78 -16.26 -10.08
C HIS A 505 -59.73 -16.60 -8.56
N SER A 506 -58.98 -15.76 -7.83
CA SER A 506 -59.36 -14.93 -6.66
C SER A 506 -60.77 -15.01 -6.01
N VAL A 507 -60.81 -15.08 -4.66
CA VAL A 507 -61.77 -14.34 -3.77
C VAL A 507 -61.11 -14.04 -2.39
N SER A 508 -61.38 -12.86 -1.82
CA SER A 508 -60.85 -12.34 -0.54
C SER A 508 -61.63 -12.76 0.72
N ARG A 509 -61.01 -12.66 1.92
CA ARG A 509 -61.64 -12.09 3.13
C ARG A 509 -60.64 -11.75 4.26
N GLN A 510 -61.00 -10.74 5.07
CA GLN A 510 -60.23 -10.20 6.22
C GLN A 510 -60.89 -10.60 7.57
N LEU A 511 -60.22 -10.21 8.69
CA LEU A 511 -60.71 -10.10 10.09
C LEU A 511 -60.82 -11.45 10.84
N THR A 512 -60.53 -11.59 12.15
CA THR A 512 -60.32 -10.58 13.22
C THR A 512 -59.43 -11.13 14.37
N GLN A 513 -58.92 -10.21 15.20
CA GLN A 513 -58.53 -10.31 16.64
C GLN A 513 -59.35 -11.32 17.50
N ASP A 514 -58.93 -11.89 18.65
CA ASP A 514 -58.11 -11.39 19.79
C ASP A 514 -57.67 -12.52 20.78
N THR A 515 -56.67 -12.24 21.64
CA THR A 515 -56.35 -12.73 23.04
C THR A 515 -56.80 -14.12 23.56
N GLU A 516 -56.00 -14.98 24.23
CA GLU A 516 -55.39 -14.83 25.59
C GLU A 516 -54.26 -15.89 25.89
N THR A 517 -53.57 -15.74 27.04
CA THR A 517 -52.35 -16.43 27.54
C THR A 517 -52.63 -17.56 28.56
N PRO A 518 -51.65 -18.20 29.26
CA PRO A 518 -50.28 -18.66 28.93
C PRO A 518 -50.00 -20.14 29.32
N SER A 519 -48.86 -20.73 28.92
CA SER A 519 -48.17 -21.75 29.74
C SER A 519 -46.65 -21.79 29.52
N LEU A 520 -45.91 -22.11 30.58
CA LEU A 520 -44.44 -22.12 30.62
C LEU A 520 -43.85 -23.36 29.94
N PHE A 521 -42.75 -23.19 29.21
CA PHE A 521 -41.56 -24.07 29.34
C PHE A 521 -40.29 -23.31 28.89
N HIS A 522 -39.31 -23.18 29.78
CA HIS A 522 -37.99 -22.65 29.45
C HIS A 522 -37.12 -23.74 28.80
N HIS A 523 -36.64 -23.49 27.59
CA HIS A 523 -35.40 -24.08 27.07
C HIS A 523 -34.57 -22.99 26.40
N ASN A 524 -33.32 -22.84 26.83
CA ASN A 524 -32.36 -21.92 26.24
C ASN A 524 -31.97 -22.43 24.84
N HIS A 525 -32.61 -21.87 23.81
CA HIS A 525 -31.94 -21.74 22.52
C HIS A 525 -31.16 -20.44 22.52
N GLN A 526 -29.87 -20.50 22.16
CA GLN A 526 -29.17 -19.30 21.69
C GLN A 526 -29.93 -18.79 20.47
N GLU A 527 -30.48 -17.58 20.57
CA GLU A 527 -31.15 -16.93 19.44
C GLU A 527 -30.16 -16.77 18.30
N GLN A 528 -30.42 -17.43 17.17
CA GLN A 528 -29.78 -17.02 15.93
C GLN A 528 -30.24 -15.57 15.64
N PRO A 529 -29.31 -14.64 15.42
CA PRO A 529 -29.68 -13.25 15.17
C PRO A 529 -30.52 -13.21 13.86
N PRO A 530 -31.56 -12.36 13.78
CA PRO A 530 -32.52 -12.41 12.68
C PRO A 530 -31.81 -12.25 11.33
N LEU A 531 -32.22 -13.00 10.30
CA LEU A 531 -31.51 -13.15 9.02
C LEU A 531 -31.01 -11.83 8.38
N LEU A 532 -31.77 -10.75 8.53
CA LEU A 532 -31.38 -9.39 8.09
C LEU A 532 -30.12 -8.86 8.81
N SER A 533 -29.97 -9.11 10.10
CA SER A 533 -28.80 -8.71 10.89
C SER A 533 -27.56 -9.54 10.56
N SER A 534 -27.70 -10.85 10.30
CA SER A 534 -26.58 -11.69 9.84
C SER A 534 -26.11 -11.30 8.43
N PHE A 535 -27.03 -10.90 7.56
CA PHE A 535 -26.69 -10.40 6.22
C PHE A 535 -25.88 -9.09 6.30
N ASN A 536 -26.35 -8.13 7.11
CA ASN A 536 -25.64 -6.87 7.35
C ASN A 536 -24.25 -7.09 8.00
N PHE A 537 -24.10 -8.08 8.87
CA PHE A 537 -22.79 -8.43 9.44
C PHE A 537 -21.82 -8.89 8.35
N PHE A 538 -22.19 -9.86 7.52
CA PHE A 538 -21.26 -10.37 6.50
C PHE A 538 -20.94 -9.32 5.42
N GLU A 539 -21.89 -8.49 4.99
CA GLU A 539 -21.56 -7.36 4.11
C GLU A 539 -20.60 -6.36 4.78
N THR A 540 -20.77 -6.09 6.09
CA THR A 540 -19.82 -5.24 6.84
C THR A 540 -18.40 -5.83 6.82
N VAL A 541 -18.24 -7.12 7.12
CA VAL A 541 -16.93 -7.79 7.09
C VAL A 541 -16.34 -7.81 5.68
N ARG A 542 -17.18 -7.95 4.64
CA ARG A 542 -16.76 -7.86 3.24
C ARG A 542 -16.29 -6.45 2.88
N GLU A 543 -17.03 -5.40 3.24
CA GLU A 543 -16.62 -4.01 3.04
C GLU A 543 -15.31 -3.67 3.76
N GLU A 544 -15.14 -4.10 5.01
CA GLU A 544 -13.90 -3.90 5.75
C GLU A 544 -12.72 -4.63 5.10
N THR A 545 -12.94 -5.87 4.65
CA THR A 545 -11.93 -6.63 3.91
C THR A 545 -11.55 -5.94 2.60
N LEU A 546 -12.52 -5.39 1.85
CA LEU A 546 -12.27 -4.64 0.62
C LEU A 546 -11.58 -3.28 0.85
N ARG A 547 -11.60 -2.75 2.08
CA ARG A 547 -10.82 -1.57 2.51
C ARG A 547 -9.42 -1.94 3.04
N GLY A 548 -9.14 -3.22 3.26
CA GLY A 548 -7.90 -3.72 3.84
C GLY A 548 -6.65 -3.48 2.97
N PRO A 549 -5.43 -3.42 3.56
CA PRO A 549 -4.23 -3.05 2.83
C PRO A 549 -3.87 -4.00 1.68
N ARG A 550 -4.19 -5.30 1.78
CA ARG A 550 -3.91 -6.34 0.75
C ARG A 550 -4.44 -6.02 -0.65
N VAL A 551 -5.60 -5.37 -0.71
CA VAL A 551 -6.32 -4.98 -1.94
C VAL A 551 -6.28 -3.48 -2.21
N THR A 552 -5.69 -2.70 -1.32
CA THR A 552 -5.49 -1.25 -1.46
C THR A 552 -4.00 -0.92 -1.55
N ASN A 553 -3.36 -0.49 -0.45
CA ASN A 553 -1.99 0.02 -0.44
C ASN A 553 -0.94 -1.02 -0.86
N LEU A 554 -1.10 -2.28 -0.45
CA LEU A 554 -0.13 -3.35 -0.69
C LEU A 554 -0.36 -4.07 -2.02
N LEU A 555 -1.52 -3.88 -2.67
CA LEU A 555 -1.86 -4.57 -3.91
C LEU A 555 -0.80 -4.39 -5.02
N PRO A 556 -0.29 -3.17 -5.32
CA PRO A 556 0.74 -2.97 -6.34
C PRO A 556 2.10 -3.56 -5.97
N HIS A 557 2.43 -3.61 -4.67
CA HIS A 557 3.67 -4.23 -4.19
C HIS A 557 3.62 -5.74 -4.35
N PHE A 558 2.51 -6.37 -3.95
CA PHE A 558 2.29 -7.79 -4.16
C PHE A 558 2.15 -8.16 -5.65
N GLU A 559 1.65 -7.26 -6.50
CA GLU A 559 1.63 -7.47 -7.96
C GLU A 559 3.05 -7.49 -8.53
N ALA A 560 3.91 -6.57 -8.09
CA ALA A 560 5.32 -6.55 -8.50
C ALA A 560 6.11 -7.77 -7.99
N ILE A 561 5.69 -8.41 -6.89
CA ILE A 561 6.25 -9.69 -6.43
C ILE A 561 5.70 -10.84 -7.28
N ALA A 562 4.39 -10.88 -7.54
CA ALA A 562 3.72 -11.89 -8.36
C ALA A 562 4.27 -11.96 -9.79
N ALA A 563 4.52 -10.79 -10.40
CA ALA A 563 5.12 -10.66 -11.72
C ALA A 563 6.65 -10.89 -11.74
N GLY A 564 7.30 -11.16 -10.59
CA GLY A 564 8.74 -11.36 -10.50
C GLY A 564 9.59 -10.09 -10.70
N LEU A 565 8.97 -8.91 -10.66
CA LEU A 565 9.62 -7.60 -10.88
C LEU A 565 10.32 -7.07 -9.63
N SER A 566 10.07 -7.65 -8.46
CA SER A 566 10.65 -7.22 -7.18
C SER A 566 10.75 -8.39 -6.19
N GLN A 567 11.68 -8.27 -5.24
CA GLN A 567 11.85 -9.21 -4.12
C GLN A 567 12.08 -10.69 -4.49
N LEU A 568 12.49 -10.95 -5.74
CA LEU A 568 12.90 -12.28 -6.20
C LEU A 568 14.12 -12.75 -5.37
N PRO A 569 14.15 -14.00 -4.89
CA PRO A 569 15.35 -14.53 -4.25
C PRO A 569 16.47 -14.75 -5.27
N SER A 570 17.73 -14.56 -4.85
CA SER A 570 18.93 -14.76 -5.67
C SER A 570 19.18 -16.24 -6.01
N THR A 571 18.64 -17.14 -5.21
CA THR A 571 18.63 -18.59 -5.40
C THR A 571 17.28 -19.13 -4.93
N ASP A 572 16.72 -20.10 -5.64
CA ASP A 572 15.48 -20.74 -5.22
C ASP A 572 15.64 -21.41 -3.84
N PRO A 573 14.68 -21.25 -2.91
CA PRO A 573 14.69 -21.98 -1.65
C PRO A 573 14.65 -23.50 -1.87
N THR A 574 15.49 -24.22 -1.16
CA THR A 574 15.52 -25.69 -1.13
C THR A 574 15.40 -26.18 0.32
N PRO A 575 14.64 -27.26 0.57
CA PRO A 575 14.46 -27.79 1.91
C PRO A 575 15.74 -28.53 2.36
N SER A 576 15.89 -28.70 3.66
CA SER A 576 16.99 -29.49 4.22
C SER A 576 16.97 -30.97 3.75
N PRO A 577 18.11 -31.54 3.31
CA PRO A 577 18.23 -32.98 3.02
C PRO A 577 18.01 -33.88 4.22
N ASP A 578 18.15 -33.36 5.46
CA ASP A 578 17.85 -34.13 6.67
C ASP A 578 16.35 -34.20 6.92
N PHE A 579 15.63 -33.11 6.64
CA PHE A 579 14.16 -33.08 6.66
C PHE A 579 13.59 -34.04 5.61
N LEU A 580 14.02 -33.94 4.34
CA LEU A 580 13.53 -34.81 3.26
C LEU A 580 13.78 -36.31 3.51
N ARG A 581 14.82 -36.66 4.28
CA ARG A 581 15.12 -38.05 4.67
C ARG A 581 14.37 -38.53 5.90
N SER A 582 13.72 -37.65 6.65
CA SER A 582 13.00 -38.00 7.88
C SER A 582 11.66 -38.69 7.62
N ASP A 583 11.05 -38.48 6.44
CA ASP A 583 9.82 -39.13 5.99
C ASP A 583 9.88 -39.30 4.45
N PRO A 584 9.73 -40.51 3.90
CA PRO A 584 9.82 -40.74 2.45
C PRO A 584 8.75 -39.98 1.65
N ASP A 585 7.61 -39.65 2.25
CA ASP A 585 6.57 -38.87 1.59
C ASP A 585 6.99 -37.39 1.42
N TYR A 586 7.90 -36.85 2.23
CA TYR A 586 8.39 -35.47 2.05
C TYR A 586 9.21 -35.31 0.77
N GLU A 587 10.07 -36.27 0.46
CA GLU A 587 10.82 -36.31 -0.80
C GLU A 587 9.88 -36.52 -2.00
N ALA A 588 8.86 -37.38 -1.87
CA ALA A 588 7.86 -37.61 -2.91
C ALA A 588 7.02 -36.35 -3.19
N TYR A 589 6.51 -35.71 -2.13
CA TYR A 589 5.72 -34.48 -2.21
C TYR A 589 6.57 -33.30 -2.70
N TYR A 590 7.81 -33.15 -2.23
CA TYR A 590 8.68 -32.06 -2.65
C TYR A 590 9.00 -32.08 -4.15
N ARG A 591 9.08 -33.26 -4.79
CA ARG A 591 9.23 -33.34 -6.26
C ARG A 591 8.06 -32.67 -6.98
N VAL A 592 6.83 -33.00 -6.59
CA VAL A 592 5.60 -32.39 -7.14
C VAL A 592 5.53 -30.90 -6.80
N PHE A 593 5.87 -30.53 -5.56
CA PHE A 593 5.89 -29.14 -5.11
C PHE A 593 6.90 -28.29 -5.89
N LYS A 594 8.09 -28.84 -6.17
CA LYS A 594 9.16 -28.17 -6.90
C LYS A 594 8.74 -27.85 -8.34
N ASP A 595 8.10 -28.79 -9.03
CA ASP A 595 7.57 -28.56 -10.38
C ASP A 595 6.44 -27.52 -10.37
N ASN A 596 5.70 -27.41 -9.26
CA ASN A 596 4.66 -26.42 -9.04
C ASN A 596 5.15 -25.07 -8.44
N PHE A 597 6.45 -24.90 -8.15
CA PHE A 597 6.95 -23.82 -7.29
C PHE A 597 6.93 -22.44 -7.97
N GLY A 598 5.89 -21.66 -7.66
CA GLY A 598 5.62 -20.37 -8.28
C GLY A 598 6.48 -19.20 -7.78
N VAL A 599 6.45 -18.12 -8.57
CA VAL A 599 7.31 -16.92 -8.40
C VAL A 599 7.09 -16.24 -7.04
N PHE A 600 5.84 -16.06 -6.64
CA PHE A 600 5.50 -15.41 -5.37
C PHE A 600 5.75 -16.37 -4.21
N TYR A 601 5.45 -17.66 -4.38
CA TYR A 601 5.68 -18.65 -3.34
C TYR A 601 7.17 -18.81 -3.00
N LYS A 602 8.06 -18.69 -4.00
CA LYS A 602 9.52 -18.58 -3.79
C LYS A 602 9.90 -17.39 -2.91
N HIS A 603 9.28 -16.23 -3.13
CA HIS A 603 9.47 -15.05 -2.26
C HIS A 603 9.00 -15.30 -0.82
N LEU A 604 7.88 -16.01 -0.63
CA LEU A 604 7.34 -16.37 0.67
C LEU A 604 8.30 -17.30 1.43
N CYS A 605 8.73 -18.39 0.81
CA CYS A 605 9.70 -19.35 1.37
C CYS A 605 11.09 -18.73 1.62
N ALA A 606 11.52 -17.73 0.84
CA ALA A 606 12.74 -16.96 1.08
C ALA A 606 12.60 -15.94 2.24
N SER A 607 11.37 -15.59 2.61
CA SER A 607 11.05 -14.56 3.60
C SER A 607 10.76 -15.09 5.01
N ILE A 608 10.32 -16.34 5.13
CA ILE A 608 9.88 -16.97 6.38
C ILE A 608 10.80 -18.18 6.66
N PRO A 609 11.51 -18.24 7.81
CA PRO A 609 12.47 -19.30 8.06
C PRO A 609 11.83 -20.69 8.13
N PHE A 610 12.35 -21.64 7.34
CA PHE A 610 11.90 -23.05 7.29
C PHE A 610 10.43 -23.26 6.90
N PHE A 611 9.84 -22.26 6.24
CA PHE A 611 8.45 -22.35 5.78
C PHE A 611 8.26 -23.36 4.64
N LEU A 612 9.28 -23.58 3.81
CA LEU A 612 9.22 -24.58 2.74
C LEU A 612 9.10 -26.00 3.32
N GLU A 613 9.91 -26.31 4.33
CA GLU A 613 9.80 -27.56 5.08
C GLU A 613 8.41 -27.73 5.71
N GLU A 614 7.84 -26.67 6.30
CA GLU A 614 6.48 -26.76 6.86
C GLU A 614 5.40 -26.97 5.80
N GLN A 615 5.47 -26.30 4.65
CA GLN A 615 4.50 -26.50 3.57
C GLN A 615 4.56 -27.92 2.99
N ILE A 616 5.74 -28.55 2.95
CA ILE A 616 5.89 -29.97 2.62
C ILE A 616 5.28 -30.85 3.72
N ARG A 617 5.52 -30.53 5.00
CA ARG A 617 5.01 -31.26 6.17
C ARG A 617 3.48 -31.27 6.21
N LEU A 618 2.86 -30.09 6.05
CA LEU A 618 1.41 -29.92 5.90
C LEU A 618 0.89 -30.64 4.66
N GLY A 619 1.56 -30.48 3.52
CA GLY A 619 1.14 -31.07 2.25
C GLY A 619 0.97 -32.58 2.34
N VAL A 620 1.92 -33.25 2.99
CA VAL A 620 1.86 -34.68 3.30
C VAL A 620 0.80 -35.01 4.35
N ALA A 621 0.68 -34.24 5.44
CA ALA A 621 -0.34 -34.49 6.47
C ALA A 621 -1.78 -34.35 5.94
N ILE A 622 -2.04 -33.34 5.09
CA ILE A 622 -3.32 -33.14 4.39
C ILE A 622 -3.57 -34.29 3.40
N SER A 623 -2.54 -34.71 2.66
CA SER A 623 -2.66 -35.85 1.73
C SER A 623 -2.98 -37.16 2.47
N ARG A 624 -2.35 -37.40 3.62
CA ARG A 624 -2.64 -38.53 4.51
C ARG A 624 -4.06 -38.45 5.08
N LEU A 625 -4.52 -37.28 5.50
CA LEU A 625 -5.90 -37.07 5.95
C LEU A 625 -6.93 -37.35 4.84
N ALA A 626 -6.67 -36.89 3.61
CA ALA A 626 -7.53 -37.13 2.45
C ALA A 626 -7.54 -38.61 1.99
N LEU A 627 -6.47 -39.37 2.28
CA LEU A 627 -6.40 -40.83 2.07
C LEU A 627 -7.05 -41.62 3.21
N ALA A 628 -6.93 -41.15 4.44
CA ALA A 628 -7.41 -41.80 5.65
C ALA A 628 -8.90 -41.57 5.93
N ALA A 629 -9.48 -40.48 5.41
CA ALA A 629 -10.92 -40.30 5.33
C ALA A 629 -11.53 -41.47 4.54
N PRO A 630 -12.28 -42.39 5.18
CA PRO A 630 -12.93 -43.47 4.48
C PRO A 630 -13.92 -42.90 3.47
N VAL A 631 -14.23 -43.67 2.43
CA VAL A 631 -15.32 -43.37 1.48
C VAL A 631 -16.67 -43.17 2.21
N SER A 632 -16.79 -43.59 3.48
CA SER A 632 -17.94 -43.40 4.36
C SER A 632 -17.78 -42.35 5.48
N VAL A 633 -16.69 -41.56 5.53
CA VAL A 633 -16.53 -40.42 6.47
C VAL A 633 -15.93 -39.16 5.78
N SER A 634 -15.88 -39.14 4.44
CA SER A 634 -16.07 -37.86 3.76
C SER A 634 -17.49 -37.37 4.10
N LEU A 635 -17.65 -36.10 4.45
CA LEU A 635 -18.96 -35.51 4.81
C LEU A 635 -19.92 -35.36 3.62
N SER A 636 -19.53 -35.91 2.46
CA SER A 636 -20.15 -35.82 1.14
C SER A 636 -19.60 -36.93 0.25
N ASP A 637 -20.41 -37.54 -0.63
CA ASP A 637 -19.96 -38.54 -1.64
C ASP A 637 -19.07 -37.91 -2.73
N GLY A 638 -17.83 -37.53 -2.37
CA GLY A 638 -16.95 -36.76 -3.24
C GLY A 638 -15.53 -36.59 -2.72
N PRO A 639 -14.65 -35.97 -3.53
CA PRO A 639 -13.25 -35.73 -3.18
C PRO A 639 -13.11 -34.76 -2.00
N PHE A 640 -11.97 -34.85 -1.31
CA PHE A 640 -11.58 -33.94 -0.24
C PHE A 640 -11.42 -32.51 -0.80
N THR A 641 -12.18 -31.55 -0.27
CA THR A 641 -12.16 -30.17 -0.77
C THR A 641 -11.27 -29.27 0.08
N TYR A 642 -10.27 -28.66 -0.57
CA TYR A 642 -9.28 -27.76 0.05
C TYR A 642 -9.42 -26.33 -0.48
N TYR A 643 -9.30 -25.33 0.39
CA TYR A 643 -9.27 -23.91 0.01
C TYR A 643 -8.09 -23.20 0.65
N GLU A 644 -7.25 -22.54 -0.16
CA GLU A 644 -6.13 -21.71 0.31
C GLU A 644 -6.47 -20.23 0.10
N THR A 645 -6.59 -19.46 1.18
CA THR A 645 -7.02 -18.06 1.09
C THR A 645 -5.87 -17.14 0.68
N SER A 646 -6.12 -16.25 -0.30
CA SER A 646 -5.23 -15.25 -0.90
C SER A 646 -3.79 -15.70 -1.15
N ALA A 647 -3.63 -16.99 -1.44
CA ALA A 647 -2.39 -17.74 -1.31
C ALA A 647 -1.48 -17.63 -2.54
N ALA A 648 -1.03 -16.40 -2.77
CA ALA A 648 -0.01 -16.11 -3.76
C ALA A 648 -0.42 -16.63 -5.15
N ASP A 649 0.43 -17.46 -5.76
CA ASP A 649 0.26 -18.11 -7.05
C ASP A 649 -0.35 -19.52 -6.96
N GLY A 650 -0.80 -19.99 -5.79
CA GLY A 650 -1.46 -21.29 -5.61
C GLY A 650 -0.54 -22.51 -5.69
N THR A 651 0.75 -22.36 -5.39
CA THR A 651 1.73 -23.47 -5.37
C THR A 651 1.28 -24.66 -4.51
N GLN A 652 0.86 -24.44 -3.25
CA GLN A 652 0.46 -25.53 -2.36
C GLN A 652 -0.86 -26.18 -2.81
N GLY A 653 -1.88 -25.38 -3.16
CA GLY A 653 -3.12 -25.88 -3.76
C GLY A 653 -2.95 -26.69 -5.04
N ARG A 654 -2.00 -26.35 -5.93
CA ARG A 654 -1.64 -27.24 -7.06
C ARG A 654 -0.93 -28.51 -6.60
N SER A 655 0.06 -28.38 -5.72
CA SER A 655 0.87 -29.51 -5.25
C SER A 655 0.00 -30.59 -4.59
N LEU A 656 -0.97 -30.19 -3.75
CA LEU A 656 -1.99 -31.07 -3.20
C LEU A 656 -2.91 -31.67 -4.27
N GLY A 657 -3.37 -30.85 -5.21
CA GLY A 657 -4.21 -31.29 -6.32
C GLY A 657 -3.52 -32.37 -7.17
N GLU A 658 -2.24 -32.19 -7.49
CA GLU A 658 -1.40 -33.11 -8.27
C GLU A 658 -1.04 -34.37 -7.49
N TYR A 659 -0.48 -34.22 -6.27
CA TYR A 659 -0.02 -35.33 -5.43
C TYR A 659 -1.17 -36.21 -4.94
N GLY A 660 -2.33 -35.62 -4.66
CA GLY A 660 -3.53 -36.34 -4.20
C GLY A 660 -4.21 -37.22 -5.27
N ASP A 661 -3.69 -37.29 -6.49
CA ASP A 661 -4.15 -38.14 -7.61
C ASP A 661 -5.67 -38.25 -7.77
N GLY A 662 -6.34 -37.09 -7.83
CA GLY A 662 -7.80 -36.99 -8.00
C GLY A 662 -8.62 -37.00 -6.71
N ARG A 663 -8.03 -37.36 -5.57
CA ARG A 663 -8.71 -37.39 -4.26
C ARG A 663 -8.88 -36.01 -3.63
N ILE A 664 -8.03 -35.05 -4.01
CA ILE A 664 -8.07 -33.67 -3.52
C ILE A 664 -8.51 -32.74 -4.66
N GLN A 665 -9.47 -31.87 -4.37
CA GLN A 665 -9.85 -30.74 -5.22
C GLN A 665 -9.47 -29.46 -4.47
N ALA A 666 -8.70 -28.59 -5.11
CA ALA A 666 -8.19 -27.37 -4.48
C ALA A 666 -8.76 -26.10 -5.13
N LEU A 667 -9.12 -25.12 -4.30
CA LEU A 667 -9.35 -23.73 -4.69
C LEU A 667 -8.26 -22.84 -4.09
N THR A 668 -7.79 -21.86 -4.85
CA THR A 668 -6.99 -20.75 -4.35
C THR A 668 -7.60 -19.43 -4.82
N ASP A 669 -7.70 -18.41 -3.96
CA ASP A 669 -7.91 -17.04 -4.42
C ASP A 669 -6.60 -16.24 -4.43
N SER A 670 -6.55 -15.18 -5.22
CA SER A 670 -5.50 -14.17 -5.14
C SER A 670 -5.98 -12.88 -5.80
N PRO A 671 -5.88 -11.70 -5.16
CA PRO A 671 -6.29 -10.44 -5.79
C PRO A 671 -5.30 -9.94 -6.84
N ASN A 672 -4.22 -10.68 -7.11
CA ASN A 672 -3.13 -10.28 -8.01
C ASN A 672 -3.21 -11.00 -9.37
N PRO A 673 -3.48 -10.31 -10.49
CA PRO A 673 -3.54 -10.91 -11.82
C PRO A 673 -2.30 -11.72 -12.23
N ALA A 674 -1.07 -11.25 -11.97
CA ALA A 674 0.14 -11.99 -12.35
C ALA A 674 0.29 -13.37 -11.66
N ASN A 675 -0.35 -13.58 -10.51
CA ASN A 675 -0.41 -14.89 -9.86
C ASN A 675 -1.25 -15.89 -10.67
N ARG A 676 -2.30 -15.46 -11.38
CA ARG A 676 -3.09 -16.31 -12.29
C ARG A 676 -2.27 -16.77 -13.49
N ASP A 677 -1.41 -15.91 -14.01
CA ASP A 677 -0.63 -16.25 -15.20
C ASP A 677 0.49 -17.24 -14.82
N THR A 678 1.08 -17.10 -13.62
CA THR A 678 1.92 -18.15 -13.00
C THR A 678 1.15 -19.44 -12.74
N PHE A 679 -0.07 -19.36 -12.20
CA PHE A 679 -0.92 -20.53 -11.92
C PHE A 679 -1.22 -21.31 -13.20
N ARG A 680 -1.69 -20.63 -14.25
CA ARG A 680 -2.03 -21.24 -15.55
C ARG A 680 -0.83 -21.89 -16.22
N ARG A 681 0.36 -21.29 -16.11
CA ARG A 681 1.60 -21.84 -16.68
C ARG A 681 2.07 -23.12 -15.98
N LEU A 682 1.85 -23.23 -14.66
CA LEU A 682 2.35 -24.35 -13.85
C LEU A 682 1.29 -25.45 -13.61
N CYS A 683 -0.01 -25.15 -13.68
CA CYS A 683 -1.06 -26.13 -13.46
C CYS A 683 -1.18 -27.12 -14.63
N CYS A 684 -0.69 -28.35 -14.42
CA CYS A 684 -0.73 -29.42 -15.41
C CYS A 684 -2.02 -30.26 -15.38
N HIS A 685 -3.02 -29.90 -14.55
CA HIS A 685 -4.19 -30.72 -14.26
C HIS A 685 -5.47 -29.92 -13.94
N SER A 686 -6.63 -30.55 -14.04
CA SER A 686 -7.95 -29.94 -13.74
C SER A 686 -8.36 -29.90 -12.26
N ARG A 687 -7.55 -30.48 -11.35
CA ARG A 687 -7.88 -30.70 -9.93
C ARG A 687 -7.72 -29.47 -9.03
N SER A 688 -7.06 -28.42 -9.51
CA SER A 688 -6.91 -27.14 -8.78
C SER A 688 -7.42 -25.99 -9.63
N ARG A 689 -8.18 -25.09 -9.00
CA ARG A 689 -8.79 -23.91 -9.62
C ARG A 689 -8.32 -22.65 -8.92
N MET A 690 -8.40 -21.52 -9.63
CA MET A 690 -8.00 -20.23 -9.08
C MET A 690 -9.06 -19.16 -9.33
N HIS A 691 -9.47 -18.48 -8.26
CA HIS A 691 -10.21 -17.22 -8.32
C HIS A 691 -9.23 -16.04 -8.37
N VAL A 692 -9.51 -15.02 -9.19
CA VAL A 692 -8.75 -13.76 -9.17
C VAL A 692 -9.60 -12.67 -8.52
N GLY A 693 -9.36 -12.51 -7.24
CA GLY A 693 -10.05 -11.59 -6.33
C GLY A 693 -9.65 -11.88 -4.89
N PRO A 694 -10.09 -11.08 -3.92
CA PRO A 694 -9.93 -11.36 -2.50
C PRO A 694 -10.77 -12.56 -2.03
N TRP A 695 -10.31 -13.21 -0.96
CA TRP A 695 -10.97 -14.34 -0.30
C TRP A 695 -12.44 -14.06 0.11
N CYS A 696 -12.81 -12.80 0.35
CA CYS A 696 -14.19 -12.38 0.67
C CYS A 696 -15.16 -12.36 -0.53
N ASP A 697 -14.70 -12.73 -1.73
CA ASP A 697 -15.59 -13.03 -2.86
C ASP A 697 -16.02 -14.51 -2.86
N VAL A 698 -15.30 -15.39 -2.17
CA VAL A 698 -15.59 -16.82 -2.10
C VAL A 698 -16.66 -17.07 -1.04
N THR A 699 -17.92 -16.88 -1.45
CA THR A 699 -19.12 -17.12 -0.63
C THR A 699 -19.87 -18.38 -1.09
N PRO A 700 -20.82 -18.91 -0.29
CA PRO A 700 -21.69 -20.01 -0.72
C PRO A 700 -22.46 -19.67 -2.02
N GLU A 701 -22.85 -18.41 -2.19
CA GLU A 701 -23.54 -17.93 -3.39
C GLU A 701 -22.60 -17.84 -4.60
N PHE A 702 -21.31 -17.52 -4.39
CA PHE A 702 -20.29 -17.57 -5.45
C PHE A 702 -20.03 -19.01 -5.89
N LEU A 703 -19.80 -19.93 -4.95
CA LEU A 703 -19.46 -21.34 -5.22
C LEU A 703 -20.60 -22.12 -5.88
N SER A 704 -21.86 -21.77 -5.60
CA SER A 704 -23.05 -22.41 -6.19
C SER A 704 -23.44 -21.86 -7.57
N ARG A 705 -23.07 -20.61 -7.90
CA ARG A 705 -23.41 -19.97 -9.19
C ARG A 705 -22.44 -20.29 -10.32
N HIS A 706 -21.19 -20.59 -10.02
CA HIS A 706 -20.16 -20.83 -11.03
C HIS A 706 -20.03 -22.33 -11.30
N ALA A 707 -20.33 -22.75 -12.54
CA ALA A 707 -20.38 -24.16 -12.92
C ALA A 707 -19.04 -24.90 -12.72
N ASP A 708 -17.92 -24.20 -12.93
CA ASP A 708 -16.58 -24.72 -12.66
C ASP A 708 -16.30 -24.89 -11.15
N MET A 709 -16.97 -24.14 -10.28
CA MET A 709 -16.83 -24.21 -8.81
C MET A 709 -17.79 -25.20 -8.14
N HIS A 710 -18.69 -25.85 -8.89
CA HIS A 710 -19.75 -26.71 -8.33
C HIS A 710 -19.25 -27.82 -7.38
N VAL A 711 -18.03 -28.34 -7.57
CA VAL A 711 -17.42 -29.33 -6.67
C VAL A 711 -17.20 -28.82 -5.24
N PHE A 712 -17.16 -27.50 -5.05
CA PHE A 712 -17.00 -26.81 -3.77
C PHE A 712 -18.33 -26.27 -3.21
N SER A 713 -19.46 -26.51 -3.87
CA SER A 713 -20.79 -26.01 -3.45
C SER A 713 -21.23 -26.50 -2.06
N SER A 714 -20.72 -27.66 -1.62
CA SER A 714 -20.92 -28.20 -0.27
C SER A 714 -19.93 -27.65 0.78
N GLY A 715 -19.01 -26.79 0.38
CA GLY A 715 -17.94 -26.22 1.19
C GLY A 715 -16.63 -27.03 1.20
N PHE A 716 -15.74 -26.65 2.11
CA PHE A 716 -14.37 -27.18 2.22
C PHE A 716 -14.18 -28.09 3.44
N ASP A 717 -13.53 -29.24 3.22
CA ASP A 717 -13.02 -30.13 4.27
C ASP A 717 -11.87 -29.50 5.06
N LEU A 718 -11.04 -28.72 4.38
CA LEU A 718 -9.95 -27.96 4.98
C LEU A 718 -9.83 -26.58 4.33
N ILE A 719 -9.76 -25.54 5.16
CA ILE A 719 -9.42 -24.19 4.76
C ILE A 719 -8.05 -23.86 5.35
N PHE A 720 -7.12 -23.44 4.50
CA PHE A 720 -5.82 -22.94 4.91
C PHE A 720 -5.75 -21.42 4.68
N GLU A 721 -5.73 -20.68 5.77
CA GLU A 721 -5.44 -19.27 5.80
C GLU A 721 -3.91 -19.10 5.81
N ASN A 722 -3.36 -18.76 4.64
CA ASN A 722 -1.91 -18.73 4.41
C ASN A 722 -1.40 -17.29 4.39
N THR A 723 -1.13 -16.72 5.57
CA THR A 723 -0.55 -15.37 5.76
C THR A 723 -1.45 -14.22 5.27
N THR A 724 -2.76 -14.46 5.22
CA THR A 724 -3.81 -13.67 4.56
C THR A 724 -4.49 -12.66 5.47
N PHE A 725 -5.09 -13.05 6.59
CA PHE A 725 -5.90 -12.16 7.45
C PHE A 725 -5.09 -10.97 7.98
N GLN A 726 -3.82 -11.21 8.32
CA GLN A 726 -2.82 -10.19 8.67
C GLN A 726 -2.49 -9.15 7.57
N MET A 727 -3.00 -9.33 6.35
CA MET A 727 -2.88 -8.36 5.26
C MET A 727 -4.17 -7.54 5.05
N TYR A 728 -5.28 -7.94 5.68
CA TYR A 728 -6.60 -7.33 5.48
C TYR A 728 -7.08 -6.50 6.68
N GLY A 729 -6.85 -6.95 7.91
CA GLY A 729 -7.28 -6.25 9.13
C GLY A 729 -7.05 -7.08 10.38
N PRO A 730 -7.15 -6.52 11.60
CA PRO A 730 -6.87 -7.24 12.85
C PRO A 730 -8.07 -8.01 13.43
N LYS A 731 -9.28 -7.90 12.86
CA LYS A 731 -10.51 -8.48 13.43
C LYS A 731 -10.64 -9.99 13.16
N ARG A 732 -9.85 -10.81 13.86
CA ARG A 732 -9.82 -12.27 13.64
C ARG A 732 -11.15 -12.97 13.84
N GLY A 733 -11.95 -12.59 14.85
CA GLY A 733 -13.28 -13.17 15.07
C GLY A 733 -14.16 -13.02 13.83
N ASP A 734 -14.33 -11.78 13.34
CA ASP A 734 -15.12 -11.48 12.15
C ASP A 734 -14.63 -12.21 10.89
N GLN A 735 -13.31 -12.28 10.69
CA GLN A 735 -12.69 -12.96 9.55
C GLN A 735 -12.89 -14.49 9.61
N ILE A 736 -12.73 -15.09 10.79
CA ILE A 736 -13.00 -16.52 11.03
C ILE A 736 -14.49 -16.82 10.84
N ALA A 737 -15.39 -16.00 11.38
CA ALA A 737 -16.83 -16.12 11.20
C ALA A 737 -17.23 -16.06 9.71
N TYR A 738 -16.60 -15.19 8.93
CA TYR A 738 -16.84 -15.09 7.50
C TYR A 738 -16.38 -16.33 6.74
N VAL A 739 -15.14 -16.78 6.94
CA VAL A 739 -14.59 -17.93 6.19
C VAL A 739 -15.27 -19.24 6.58
N LYS A 740 -15.75 -19.37 7.83
CA LYS A 740 -16.50 -20.55 8.30
C LYS A 740 -17.80 -20.78 7.52
N ARG A 741 -18.37 -19.76 6.84
CA ARG A 741 -19.54 -19.90 5.94
C ARG A 741 -19.35 -20.91 4.81
N VAL A 742 -18.11 -21.10 4.34
CA VAL A 742 -17.79 -22.05 3.24
C VAL A 742 -17.09 -23.31 3.73
N MET A 743 -17.03 -23.53 5.05
CA MET A 743 -16.42 -24.73 5.65
C MET A 743 -17.48 -25.81 5.90
N LYS A 744 -17.15 -27.08 5.64
CA LYS A 744 -18.02 -28.21 6.00
C LYS A 744 -18.13 -28.35 7.53
N PRO A 745 -19.23 -28.89 8.08
CA PRO A 745 -19.33 -29.23 9.51
C PRO A 745 -18.19 -30.17 9.93
N GLY A 746 -17.44 -29.84 10.99
CA GLY A 746 -16.25 -30.63 11.36
C GLY A 746 -15.08 -30.52 10.36
N GLY A 747 -15.06 -29.49 9.50
CA GLY A 747 -13.88 -29.12 8.70
C GLY A 747 -12.73 -28.63 9.58
N LEU A 748 -11.53 -28.55 8.99
CA LEU A 748 -10.34 -28.00 9.63
C LEU A 748 -10.06 -26.59 9.12
N LEU A 749 -9.80 -25.64 10.02
CA LEU A 749 -9.23 -24.33 9.67
C LEU A 749 -7.80 -24.27 10.18
N ILE A 750 -6.84 -24.10 9.27
CA ILE A 750 -5.43 -23.80 9.60
C ILE A 750 -5.19 -22.31 9.35
N LEU A 751 -4.51 -21.62 10.27
CA LEU A 751 -4.08 -20.21 10.12
C LEU A 751 -2.57 -20.11 10.31
N SER A 752 -1.86 -19.56 9.32
CA SER A 752 -0.41 -19.34 9.36
C SER A 752 -0.13 -17.84 9.38
N GLU A 753 0.23 -17.32 10.55
CA GLU A 753 0.22 -15.88 10.81
C GLU A 753 1.51 -15.37 11.42
N LYS A 754 1.89 -14.14 11.04
CA LYS A 754 2.90 -13.37 11.75
C LYS A 754 2.23 -12.70 12.94
N LEU A 755 2.63 -13.07 14.15
CA LEU A 755 2.02 -12.58 15.38
C LEU A 755 2.85 -11.47 16.03
N LEU A 756 2.16 -10.59 16.74
CA LEU A 756 2.76 -9.61 17.63
C LEU A 756 3.26 -10.30 18.90
N ALA A 757 4.35 -9.78 19.44
CA ALA A 757 4.91 -10.11 20.74
C ALA A 757 5.32 -8.81 21.44
N ASP A 758 5.91 -8.88 22.64
CA ASP A 758 6.55 -7.71 23.24
C ASP A 758 7.67 -7.17 22.33
N CYS A 759 8.02 -5.89 22.50
CA CYS A 759 8.94 -5.20 21.62
C CYS A 759 10.35 -5.83 21.57
N GLU A 760 10.81 -6.48 22.64
CA GLU A 760 12.13 -7.12 22.69
C GLU A 760 12.10 -8.45 21.92
N THR A 761 11.13 -9.32 22.24
CA THR A 761 10.94 -10.61 21.58
C THR A 761 10.70 -10.44 20.09
N TYR A 762 9.80 -9.53 19.68
CA TYR A 762 9.50 -9.27 18.27
C TYR A 762 10.73 -8.74 17.51
N SER A 763 11.49 -7.83 18.12
CA SER A 763 12.73 -7.28 17.54
C SER A 763 13.79 -8.37 17.38
N ARG A 764 13.97 -9.23 18.38
CA ARG A 764 14.88 -10.38 18.35
C ARG A 764 14.48 -11.39 17.27
N GLN A 765 13.19 -11.71 17.15
CA GLN A 765 12.64 -12.58 16.11
C GLN A 765 12.88 -12.01 14.70
N GLU A 766 12.66 -10.71 14.49
CA GLU A 766 13.01 -10.03 13.25
C GLU A 766 14.53 -10.01 12.99
N GLU A 767 15.37 -9.75 13.98
CA GLU A 767 16.83 -9.74 13.78
C GLU A 767 17.33 -11.12 13.35
N VAL A 768 16.97 -12.18 14.08
CA VAL A 768 17.30 -13.57 13.76
C VAL A 768 16.88 -13.92 12.33
N LYS A 769 15.63 -13.65 11.96
CA LYS A 769 15.10 -13.90 10.62
C LYS A 769 15.85 -13.13 9.52
N ASN A 770 16.10 -11.84 9.73
CA ASN A 770 16.72 -10.99 8.72
C ASN A 770 18.24 -11.29 8.57
N ARG A 771 18.94 -11.51 9.69
CA ARG A 771 20.40 -11.72 9.72
C ARG A 771 20.81 -13.14 9.31
N LEU A 772 20.06 -14.16 9.73
CA LEU A 772 20.47 -15.57 9.61
C LEU A 772 19.71 -16.37 8.54
N PHE A 773 18.52 -15.93 8.12
CA PHE A 773 17.74 -16.61 7.08
C PHE A 773 17.59 -15.81 5.80
N LYS A 774 16.95 -14.63 5.82
CA LYS A 774 16.67 -13.86 4.59
C LYS A 774 17.94 -13.46 3.84
N SER A 775 19.03 -13.17 4.55
CA SER A 775 20.35 -12.86 3.99
C SER A 775 20.93 -13.95 3.07
N ARG A 776 20.44 -15.20 3.17
CA ARG A 776 20.80 -16.31 2.26
C ARG A 776 20.19 -16.17 0.86
N TYR A 777 19.09 -15.44 0.74
CA TYR A 777 18.26 -15.39 -0.47
C TYR A 777 18.01 -13.96 -0.99
N LEU A 778 18.08 -12.95 -0.13
CA LEU A 778 17.73 -11.56 -0.44
C LEU A 778 18.89 -10.64 -0.10
N SER A 779 19.21 -9.72 -1.02
CA SER A 779 20.19 -8.66 -0.76
C SER A 779 19.74 -7.75 0.39
N THR A 780 20.68 -7.13 1.09
CA THR A 780 20.38 -6.14 2.16
C THR A 780 19.42 -5.06 1.67
N LYS A 781 19.63 -4.55 0.44
CA LYS A 781 18.73 -3.60 -0.21
C LYS A 781 17.30 -4.14 -0.33
N ALA A 782 17.11 -5.37 -0.79
CA ALA A 782 15.77 -5.97 -0.89
C ALA A 782 15.13 -6.17 0.49
N ILE A 783 15.90 -6.57 1.51
CA ILE A 783 15.42 -6.71 2.89
C ILE A 783 14.93 -5.35 3.43
N ASP A 784 15.69 -4.28 3.20
CA ASP A 784 15.34 -2.93 3.67
C ASP A 784 14.19 -2.29 2.85
N GLU A 785 14.11 -2.55 1.54
CA GLU A 785 12.96 -2.19 0.71
C GLU A 785 11.67 -2.84 1.22
N LYS A 786 11.70 -4.13 1.59
CA LYS A 786 10.54 -4.84 2.17
C LYS A 786 10.09 -4.22 3.50
N LYS A 787 11.04 -3.84 4.37
CA LYS A 787 10.75 -3.12 5.61
C LYS A 787 10.06 -1.78 5.36
N THR A 788 10.52 -1.05 4.34
CA THR A 788 10.05 0.31 4.04
C THR A 788 8.70 0.33 3.28
N GLN A 789 8.39 -0.72 2.50
CA GLN A 789 7.23 -0.73 1.61
C GLN A 789 6.04 -1.57 2.10
N ILE A 790 6.28 -2.65 2.86
CA ILE A 790 5.23 -3.66 3.15
C ILE A 790 4.93 -3.75 4.66
N LEU A 791 5.95 -3.68 5.52
CA LEU A 791 5.76 -4.02 6.94
C LEU A 791 4.87 -3.03 7.71
N GLY A 792 4.97 -1.72 7.49
CA GLY A 792 4.25 -0.72 8.32
C GLY A 792 2.71 -0.71 8.16
N ASP A 793 2.18 -1.24 7.05
CA ASP A 793 0.74 -1.44 6.88
C ASP A 793 0.31 -2.84 7.34
N MET A 794 1.16 -3.86 7.14
CA MET A 794 0.94 -5.23 7.61
C MET A 794 1.00 -5.34 9.15
N GLU A 795 1.87 -4.59 9.84
CA GLU A 795 2.01 -4.59 11.31
C GLU A 795 0.76 -4.13 12.03
N ARG A 796 -0.05 -3.27 11.40
CA ARG A 796 -1.34 -2.79 11.96
C ARG A 796 -2.49 -3.78 11.80
N CYS A 797 -2.26 -4.90 11.11
CA CYS A 797 -3.23 -5.97 10.86
C CYS A 797 -2.83 -7.30 11.52
N GLN A 798 -1.64 -7.36 12.14
CA GLN A 798 -1.20 -8.48 12.97
C GLN A 798 -1.89 -8.42 14.33
N VAL A 799 -2.00 -9.58 14.98
CA VAL A 799 -2.51 -9.74 16.35
C VAL A 799 -1.51 -10.54 17.18
N ASP A 800 -1.60 -10.51 18.51
CA ASP A 800 -0.86 -11.44 19.36
C ASP A 800 -1.52 -12.84 19.41
N LEU A 801 -0.79 -13.83 19.93
CA LEU A 801 -1.27 -15.21 20.06
C LEU A 801 -2.50 -15.35 20.98
N GLY A 802 -2.60 -14.54 22.03
CA GLY A 802 -3.75 -14.54 22.93
C GLY A 802 -5.03 -14.08 22.22
N THR A 803 -4.93 -13.00 21.43
CA THR A 803 -6.03 -12.50 20.60
C THR A 803 -6.44 -13.52 19.53
N LEU A 804 -5.50 -14.16 18.83
CA LEU A 804 -5.82 -15.21 17.85
C LEU A 804 -6.52 -16.42 18.52
N VAL A 805 -6.01 -16.90 19.64
CA VAL A 805 -6.60 -18.03 20.38
C VAL A 805 -7.97 -17.67 20.95
N GLY A 806 -8.18 -16.43 21.42
CA GLY A 806 -9.47 -15.93 21.89
C GLY A 806 -10.51 -15.84 20.78
N ALA A 807 -10.11 -15.42 19.57
CA ALA A 807 -10.97 -15.43 18.39
C ALA A 807 -11.33 -16.88 17.99
N LEU A 808 -10.35 -17.78 17.93
CA LEU A 808 -10.59 -19.19 17.61
C LEU A 808 -11.54 -19.87 18.61
N ARG A 809 -11.35 -19.64 19.92
CA ARG A 809 -12.22 -20.21 20.98
C ARG A 809 -13.67 -19.69 20.92
N SER A 810 -13.90 -18.54 20.30
CA SER A 810 -15.25 -18.03 20.02
C SER A 810 -15.95 -18.75 18.87
N HIS A 811 -15.22 -19.50 18.05
CA HIS A 811 -15.73 -20.14 16.83
C HIS A 811 -15.48 -21.65 16.73
N PHE A 812 -14.65 -22.24 17.58
CA PHE A 812 -14.29 -23.66 17.53
C PHE A 812 -14.22 -24.28 18.92
N ASN A 813 -14.53 -25.57 19.01
CA ASN A 813 -14.41 -26.33 20.26
C ASN A 813 -12.97 -26.73 20.62
N HIS A 814 -12.11 -26.92 19.62
CA HIS A 814 -10.75 -27.45 19.81
C HIS A 814 -9.71 -26.76 18.91
N ALA A 815 -8.50 -26.56 19.41
CA ALA A 815 -7.38 -26.05 18.62
C ALA A 815 -6.00 -26.55 19.09
N TYR A 816 -5.05 -26.66 18.15
CA TYR A 816 -3.64 -26.98 18.38
C TYR A 816 -2.74 -25.92 17.75
N LEU A 817 -1.70 -25.50 18.47
CA LEU A 817 -0.50 -24.96 17.84
C LEU A 817 0.24 -26.13 17.19
N ILE A 818 0.66 -25.97 15.93
CA ILE A 818 1.34 -27.02 15.16
C ILE A 818 2.70 -26.61 14.60
N TRP A 819 3.01 -25.30 14.57
CA TRP A 819 4.30 -24.79 14.12
C TRP A 819 4.62 -23.40 14.72
N ASN A 820 5.91 -23.13 14.90
CA ASN A 820 6.44 -21.80 15.17
C ASN A 820 7.81 -21.62 14.49
N SER A 821 8.02 -20.46 13.86
CA SER A 821 9.33 -20.04 13.36
C SER A 821 9.46 -18.52 13.44
N THR A 822 10.30 -18.04 14.35
CA THR A 822 10.45 -16.62 14.72
C THR A 822 9.10 -16.02 15.15
N ASN A 823 8.64 -14.96 14.47
CA ASN A 823 7.32 -14.35 14.73
C ASN A 823 6.19 -14.98 13.90
N PHE A 824 6.41 -16.08 13.18
CA PHE A 824 5.33 -16.83 12.52
C PHE A 824 4.89 -18.01 13.36
N TYR A 825 3.58 -18.23 13.39
CA TYR A 825 2.88 -19.23 14.17
C TYR A 825 1.85 -19.90 13.28
N GLU A 826 1.61 -21.19 13.48
CA GLU A 826 0.55 -21.90 12.78
C GLU A 826 -0.34 -22.68 13.74
N VAL A 827 -1.65 -22.44 13.63
CA VAL A 827 -2.68 -22.98 14.50
C VAL A 827 -3.73 -23.67 13.65
N VAL A 828 -4.15 -24.87 14.05
CA VAL A 828 -5.27 -25.60 13.44
C VAL A 828 -6.41 -25.74 14.44
N ALA A 829 -7.64 -25.53 13.98
CA ALA A 829 -8.85 -25.60 14.80
C ALA A 829 -9.99 -26.38 14.12
N SER A 830 -10.86 -26.98 14.93
CA SER A 830 -12.06 -27.68 14.47
C SER A 830 -13.11 -27.81 15.58
N ASP A 831 -14.33 -28.11 15.18
CA ASP A 831 -15.39 -28.59 16.06
C ASP A 831 -15.36 -30.12 16.25
N ASP A 832 -14.67 -30.85 15.37
CA ASP A 832 -14.48 -32.30 15.44
C ASP A 832 -13.10 -32.62 16.05
N LYS A 833 -13.11 -33.05 17.33
CA LYS A 833 -11.88 -33.43 18.03
C LYS A 833 -11.18 -34.63 17.39
N HIS A 834 -11.93 -35.63 16.92
CA HIS A 834 -11.36 -36.85 16.36
C HIS A 834 -10.64 -36.56 15.04
N ARG A 835 -11.25 -35.76 14.16
CA ARG A 835 -10.61 -35.32 12.92
C ARG A 835 -9.39 -34.43 13.17
N LEU A 836 -9.45 -33.55 14.16
CA LEU A 836 -8.34 -32.68 14.56
C LEU A 836 -7.16 -33.50 15.11
N ASP A 837 -7.40 -34.38 16.07
CA ASP A 837 -6.39 -35.28 16.63
C ASP A 837 -5.78 -36.18 15.53
N LEU A 838 -6.60 -36.70 14.62
CA LEU A 838 -6.16 -37.50 13.48
C LEU A 838 -5.24 -36.72 12.53
N PHE A 839 -5.62 -35.48 12.17
CA PHE A 839 -4.75 -34.60 11.38
C PHE A 839 -3.41 -34.31 12.08
N VAL A 840 -3.46 -33.98 13.37
CA VAL A 840 -2.25 -33.76 14.19
C VAL A 840 -1.39 -35.03 14.28
N SER A 841 -1.98 -36.23 14.25
CA SER A 841 -1.24 -37.50 14.20
C SER A 841 -0.55 -37.77 12.86
N PHE A 842 -1.01 -37.15 11.76
CA PHE A 842 -0.35 -37.25 10.45
C PHE A 842 0.76 -36.21 10.24
N LEU A 843 0.85 -35.19 11.10
CA LEU A 843 1.98 -34.28 11.15
C LEU A 843 3.23 -35.04 11.61
N GLY A 844 4.14 -35.31 10.66
CA GLY A 844 5.45 -35.88 10.98
C GLY A 844 6.40 -34.86 11.62
N PRO A 845 7.71 -35.19 11.71
CA PRO A 845 8.67 -34.45 12.53
C PRO A 845 8.79 -32.97 12.12
N LEU A 846 8.74 -32.09 13.12
CA LEU A 846 8.95 -30.66 12.95
C LEU A 846 10.40 -30.36 12.58
N TYR A 847 10.62 -29.47 11.61
CA TYR A 847 11.95 -29.01 11.22
C TYR A 847 12.11 -27.49 11.31
N VAL A 848 12.44 -26.99 12.51
CA VAL A 848 12.82 -25.58 12.73
C VAL A 848 14.08 -25.54 13.61
N PRO A 849 15.27 -25.42 13.01
CA PRO A 849 16.52 -25.36 13.77
C PRO A 849 16.60 -24.14 14.72
N PRO A 850 17.29 -24.25 15.87
CA PRO A 850 17.73 -23.08 16.62
C PRO A 850 18.63 -22.18 15.76
N PRO A 851 18.58 -20.84 15.87
CA PRO A 851 17.82 -20.06 16.85
C PRO A 851 16.44 -19.59 16.35
N PHE A 852 15.84 -20.27 15.36
CA PHE A 852 14.58 -19.83 14.74
C PHE A 852 13.33 -20.32 15.47
N LEU A 853 13.44 -21.38 16.27
CA LEU A 853 12.36 -21.85 17.14
C LEU A 853 12.31 -20.99 18.43
N PHE A 854 11.14 -20.40 18.72
CA PHE A 854 10.91 -19.57 19.92
C PHE A 854 9.92 -20.21 20.90
N GLU A 855 9.10 -21.16 20.44
CA GLU A 855 8.22 -21.96 21.30
C GLU A 855 8.93 -23.23 21.78
N GLU A 856 8.93 -23.48 23.10
CA GLU A 856 9.52 -24.72 23.66
C GLU A 856 8.75 -25.98 23.24
N THR A 857 7.42 -25.87 23.15
CA THR A 857 6.52 -26.96 22.74
C THR A 857 5.69 -26.51 21.52
N PRO A 858 6.29 -26.49 20.31
CA PRO A 858 5.67 -25.94 19.10
C PRO A 858 4.52 -26.78 18.53
N VAL A 859 4.29 -28.00 19.04
CA VAL A 859 3.10 -28.81 18.76
C VAL A 859 2.39 -29.10 20.08
N ARG A 860 1.24 -28.46 20.33
CA ARG A 860 0.48 -28.61 21.60
C ARG A 860 -1.00 -28.24 21.44
N PRO A 861 -1.92 -28.84 22.23
CA PRO A 861 -3.29 -28.34 22.34
C PRO A 861 -3.31 -26.94 22.96
N LEU A 862 -4.29 -26.13 22.56
CA LEU A 862 -4.55 -24.77 23.04
C LEU A 862 -5.87 -24.67 23.81
N PHE A 863 -6.86 -25.48 23.42
CA PHE A 863 -8.11 -25.78 24.11
C PHE A 863 -8.79 -27.00 23.47
#